data_AF-A0A956BXZ7-F1
#
_entry.id   AF-A0A956BXZ7-F1
#
_cell.length_a   1.000
_cell.length_b   1.000
_cell.length_c   1.000
_cell.angle_alpha   90.00
_cell.angle_beta   90.00
_cell.angle_gamma   90.00
#
_symmetry.space_group_name_H-M   'P 1'
#
loop_
_entity.id
_entity.type
_entity.pdbx_description
1 polymer ?
#
loop_
_entity_poly.entity_id
_entity_poly.type
_entity_poly.pdbx_seq_one_letter_code
_entity_poly.pdbx_strand_id
1 'polypeptide(L)'
;MPIVPSNSTPPKVALPLLFAFLAACSGNLAGEIQDGDMGSGPAIARSEAGTLMVTAPLRGDLLSSQSVLVKGSIDAPGVTEVTVNGTSTFQVQPDGTFSGPVKLNEGPNELQVSAMDLTVKIDVIVDSIAPQIIVESPEPADFVSGETILFTGQVLDEHLDQFLLGDTVIDVDANGRFEKSLTLKAGAHHLRLRATDLAGNTGYGFTSFLAGDFVSSFKQQENAIAVNIGKNTIGIIADSVKPYLAYTKLAPLITSRNPVADAWWGRLDLNGEHHDFALVSLTPKAGYLDVRVSLLNITVPYRLDHALPGVITGTVTASFAEASARAQLSVKSGLPKVTVTGINITLNDFYVNMNGWPDIIDRGLVTNLVKDRLRDTITDMVKQQVPPALDKALKDIPQSGDITIMGHTARISGALQSLKSTTSGIQASLDLNVRAKYRDPDTTDGAPGPIVFGTGAIPTGGSNPDIEMAVALDTLNMTTFAAWATGGLAHRLDDVYLNQQDKTPLTVAALSLLMPGLDNVAKAESPISVEVVTALPPVIERQGSAFADVVVPDVCVKFFAREEGQDVRLFELSLFARAPVDLAILNDEINVAVGEFDFDADPYGEAPKGMLYGEELDELILGLVEPYLERYTEFKGLTVPSFLGYRLNALEATYKSGYFKANGKLYTCTKNCN
;
A
#
# COMPACT_ATOMS: atom_id res chain seq x y z
N MET A 1 -11.10 28.36 -4.81
CA MET A 1 -12.31 28.69 -5.61
C MET A 1 -11.87 29.03 -7.03
N PRO A 2 -12.62 28.65 -8.09
CA PRO A 2 -13.98 28.11 -8.10
C PRO A 2 -14.01 26.59 -7.95
N ILE A 3 -15.12 26.13 -7.38
CA ILE A 3 -15.46 24.73 -7.11
C ILE A 3 -16.14 24.20 -8.38
N VAL A 4 -15.60 23.12 -8.94
CA VAL A 4 -16.30 22.34 -9.97
C VAL A 4 -17.33 21.46 -9.24
N PRO A 5 -18.62 21.50 -9.58
CA PRO A 5 -19.61 20.66 -8.93
C PRO A 5 -19.43 19.21 -9.41
N SER A 6 -19.16 18.30 -8.47
CA SER A 6 -19.30 16.86 -8.69
C SER A 6 -20.79 16.54 -8.82
N ASN A 7 -21.28 16.52 -10.05
CA ASN A 7 -22.53 15.83 -10.38
C ASN A 7 -22.25 14.33 -10.44
N SER A 8 -22.16 13.69 -9.28
CA SER A 8 -22.42 12.26 -9.14
C SER A 8 -23.75 12.14 -8.41
N THR A 9 -24.84 12.05 -9.19
CA THR A 9 -26.11 11.52 -8.70
C THR A 9 -25.84 10.16 -8.05
N PRO A 10 -26.29 9.90 -6.80
CA PRO A 10 -26.16 8.58 -6.22
C PRO A 10 -27.00 7.60 -7.08
N PRO A 11 -26.45 6.45 -7.50
CA PRO A 11 -27.29 5.44 -8.10
C PRO A 11 -28.29 5.00 -7.03
N LYS A 12 -29.57 5.15 -7.39
CA LYS A 12 -30.68 4.60 -6.63
C LYS A 12 -30.63 3.07 -6.79
N VAL A 13 -30.88 2.40 -5.67
CA VAL A 13 -31.44 1.04 -5.53
C VAL A 13 -30.47 -0.14 -5.77
N ALA A 14 -29.91 -0.68 -4.68
CA ALA A 14 -29.35 -2.05 -4.60
C ALA A 14 -30.42 -3.09 -4.19
N LEU A 15 -31.64 -2.94 -4.72
CA LEU A 15 -32.78 -3.83 -4.46
C LEU A 15 -33.46 -4.42 -5.73
N PRO A 16 -33.26 -3.94 -6.98
CA PRO A 16 -33.82 -4.62 -8.15
C PRO A 16 -32.95 -5.76 -8.67
N LEU A 17 -31.66 -5.83 -8.31
CA LEU A 17 -30.75 -6.92 -8.71
C LEU A 17 -31.11 -8.24 -8.01
N LEU A 18 -31.59 -8.18 -6.75
CA LEU A 18 -32.01 -9.35 -5.97
C LEU A 18 -33.26 -10.06 -6.53
N PHE A 19 -34.01 -9.43 -7.43
CA PHE A 19 -35.19 -10.03 -8.09
C PHE A 19 -34.99 -10.32 -9.60
N ALA A 20 -33.91 -9.83 -10.22
CA ALA A 20 -33.63 -10.05 -11.63
C ALA A 20 -32.90 -11.39 -11.90
N PHE A 21 -32.20 -11.95 -10.91
CA PHE A 21 -31.40 -13.19 -11.05
C PHE A 21 -32.22 -14.49 -11.11
N LEU A 22 -33.53 -14.45 -10.82
CA LEU A 22 -34.41 -15.63 -10.82
C LEU A 22 -34.91 -16.07 -12.21
N ALA A 23 -34.39 -15.52 -13.32
CA ALA A 23 -34.96 -15.72 -14.66
C ALA A 23 -34.00 -16.12 -15.79
N ALA A 24 -32.74 -16.49 -15.52
CA ALA A 24 -31.77 -16.79 -16.58
C ALA A 24 -30.93 -18.06 -16.32
N CYS A 25 -31.58 -19.22 -16.21
CA CYS A 25 -30.91 -20.52 -16.32
C CYS A 25 -31.66 -21.42 -17.31
N SER A 26 -31.30 -21.34 -18.59
CA SER A 26 -31.48 -22.46 -19.53
C SER A 26 -30.54 -22.29 -20.72
N GLY A 27 -29.37 -22.91 -20.62
CA GLY A 27 -28.40 -23.02 -21.71
C GLY A 27 -27.85 -24.45 -21.73
N ASN A 28 -28.37 -25.28 -22.63
CA ASN A 28 -27.82 -26.59 -22.94
C ASN A 28 -26.48 -26.40 -23.66
N LEU A 29 -25.43 -27.08 -23.20
CA LEU A 29 -24.30 -27.46 -24.05
C LEU A 29 -24.14 -28.98 -23.98
N ALA A 30 -24.24 -29.61 -25.15
CA ALA A 30 -23.86 -30.99 -25.38
C ALA A 30 -22.42 -31.01 -25.89
N GLY A 31 -21.54 -31.71 -25.19
CA GLY A 31 -20.18 -32.07 -25.62
C GLY A 31 -20.13 -33.55 -26.00
N GLU A 32 -19.52 -33.84 -27.14
CA GLU A 32 -19.44 -35.15 -27.79
C GLU A 32 -18.13 -35.85 -27.38
N ILE A 33 -18.17 -37.09 -26.88
CA ILE A 33 -16.97 -37.92 -26.63
C ILE A 33 -17.07 -39.23 -27.43
N GLN A 34 -15.96 -39.58 -28.09
CA GLN A 34 -15.75 -40.84 -28.80
C GLN A 34 -15.20 -41.95 -27.89
N ASP A 35 -16.08 -42.92 -27.69
CA ASP A 35 -15.96 -44.35 -28.00
C ASP A 35 -15.26 -45.34 -27.05
N GLY A 36 -16.10 -46.29 -26.64
CA GLY A 36 -15.86 -47.50 -25.86
C GLY A 36 -17.13 -48.34 -25.84
N ASP A 37 -17.72 -48.60 -27.02
CA ASP A 37 -18.79 -49.55 -27.36
C ASP A 37 -19.69 -50.08 -26.20
N MET A 38 -20.50 -49.17 -25.64
CA MET A 38 -21.84 -49.48 -25.14
C MET A 38 -22.79 -48.50 -25.82
N GLY A 39 -23.59 -48.96 -26.78
CA GLY A 39 -24.39 -48.09 -27.64
C GLY A 39 -25.13 -46.98 -26.88
N SER A 40 -24.69 -45.73 -27.11
CA SER A 40 -25.28 -44.51 -26.57
C SER A 40 -26.57 -44.22 -27.33
N GLY A 41 -27.69 -44.68 -26.80
CA GLY A 41 -28.97 -44.53 -27.46
C GLY A 41 -30.16 -44.93 -26.58
N PRO A 42 -31.37 -44.56 -27.01
CA PRO A 42 -32.58 -44.93 -26.29
C PRO A 42 -32.72 -46.44 -26.23
N ALA A 43 -33.08 -46.95 -25.06
CA ALA A 43 -33.22 -48.39 -24.86
C ALA A 43 -34.65 -48.83 -25.22
N ILE A 44 -34.77 -49.83 -26.11
CA ILE A 44 -36.04 -50.25 -26.71
C ILE A 44 -36.28 -51.74 -26.48
N ALA A 45 -37.48 -52.10 -26.06
CA ALA A 45 -38.02 -53.45 -26.06
C ALA A 45 -39.20 -53.56 -27.04
N ARG A 46 -39.30 -54.68 -27.75
CA ARG A 46 -40.38 -54.95 -28.71
C ARG A 46 -40.95 -56.35 -28.51
N SER A 47 -42.26 -56.50 -28.62
CA SER A 47 -42.97 -57.78 -28.67
C SER A 47 -44.03 -57.76 -29.78
N GLU A 48 -44.74 -58.87 -29.99
CA GLU A 48 -45.89 -58.90 -30.91
C GLU A 48 -47.04 -57.98 -30.45
N ALA A 49 -47.04 -57.55 -29.18
CA ALA A 49 -48.10 -56.76 -28.55
C ALA A 49 -47.81 -55.25 -28.43
N GLY A 50 -46.58 -54.80 -28.71
CA GLY A 50 -46.23 -53.38 -28.66
C GLY A 50 -44.73 -53.10 -28.57
N THR A 51 -44.38 -51.82 -28.39
CA THR A 51 -43.00 -51.36 -28.18
C THR A 51 -42.88 -50.44 -26.97
N LEU A 52 -41.84 -50.65 -26.16
CA LEU A 52 -41.47 -49.80 -25.02
C LEU A 52 -40.11 -49.17 -25.32
N MET A 53 -40.01 -47.84 -25.23
CA MET A 53 -38.80 -47.09 -25.47
C MET A 53 -38.53 -46.13 -24.31
N VAL A 54 -37.35 -46.20 -23.74
CA VAL A 54 -36.88 -45.24 -22.74
C VAL A 54 -35.94 -44.25 -23.43
N THR A 55 -36.29 -42.96 -23.32
CA THR A 55 -35.61 -41.86 -24.01
C THR A 55 -34.72 -41.04 -23.10
N ALA A 56 -34.89 -41.14 -21.78
CA ALA A 56 -33.99 -40.57 -20.78
C ALA A 56 -34.12 -41.32 -19.44
N PRO A 57 -33.02 -41.55 -18.71
CA PRO A 57 -31.64 -41.43 -19.17
C PRO A 57 -31.32 -42.43 -20.29
N LEU A 58 -30.26 -42.18 -21.07
CA LEU A 58 -29.73 -43.10 -22.06
C LEU A 58 -28.80 -44.12 -21.39
N ARG A 59 -28.49 -45.21 -22.10
CA ARG A 59 -27.55 -46.22 -21.60
C ARG A 59 -26.15 -45.60 -21.50
N GLY A 60 -25.53 -45.76 -20.33
CA GLY A 60 -24.18 -45.27 -20.04
C GLY A 60 -24.13 -43.82 -19.56
N ASP A 61 -25.27 -43.15 -19.36
CA ASP A 61 -25.29 -41.77 -18.86
C ASP A 61 -24.61 -41.68 -17.48
N LEU A 62 -23.73 -40.69 -17.34
CA LEU A 62 -23.29 -40.17 -16.05
C LEU A 62 -24.27 -39.07 -15.59
N LEU A 63 -24.78 -39.21 -14.37
CA LEU A 63 -25.84 -38.37 -13.83
C LEU A 63 -25.35 -37.61 -12.60
N SER A 64 -25.49 -36.29 -12.59
CA SER A 64 -25.12 -35.41 -11.46
C SER A 64 -26.06 -35.45 -10.25
N SER A 65 -27.13 -36.26 -10.30
CA SER A 65 -28.16 -36.28 -9.26
C SER A 65 -28.72 -37.67 -9.03
N GLN A 66 -28.88 -38.02 -7.76
CA GLN A 66 -29.56 -39.22 -7.30
C GLN A 66 -31.07 -39.22 -7.58
N SER A 67 -31.65 -38.11 -8.03
CA SER A 67 -33.05 -38.07 -8.48
C SER A 67 -33.10 -37.80 -9.98
N VAL A 68 -33.26 -38.87 -10.77
CA VAL A 68 -33.32 -38.78 -12.24
C VAL A 68 -34.76 -38.79 -12.73
N LEU A 69 -35.07 -37.97 -13.72
CA LEU A 69 -36.36 -37.98 -14.40
C LEU A 69 -36.33 -39.02 -15.54
N VAL A 70 -36.95 -40.17 -15.33
CA VAL A 70 -37.08 -41.20 -16.36
C VAL A 70 -38.20 -40.82 -17.32
N LYS A 71 -37.91 -40.83 -18.62
CA LYS A 71 -38.85 -40.53 -19.70
C LYS A 71 -38.85 -41.63 -20.73
N GLY A 72 -40.02 -41.90 -21.31
CA GLY A 72 -40.13 -42.81 -22.42
C GLY A 72 -41.47 -42.75 -23.11
N SER A 73 -41.64 -43.66 -24.05
CA SER A 73 -42.89 -43.88 -24.76
C SER A 73 -43.21 -45.36 -24.82
N ILE A 74 -44.49 -45.67 -24.86
CA ILE A 74 -44.99 -47.02 -25.04
C ILE A 74 -46.11 -47.00 -26.10
N ASP A 75 -45.95 -47.85 -27.10
CA ASP A 75 -46.95 -48.11 -28.13
C ASP A 75 -47.47 -49.53 -27.92
N ALA A 76 -48.40 -49.68 -26.98
CA ALA A 76 -49.04 -50.95 -26.63
C ALA A 76 -50.49 -50.70 -26.19
N PRO A 77 -51.51 -51.26 -26.89
CA PRO A 77 -52.91 -51.02 -26.56
C PRO A 77 -53.27 -51.45 -25.12
N GLY A 78 -53.90 -50.55 -24.36
CA GLY A 78 -54.43 -50.87 -23.03
C GLY A 78 -53.45 -50.73 -21.87
N VAL A 79 -52.22 -50.27 -22.11
CA VAL A 79 -51.28 -49.93 -21.03
C VAL A 79 -51.60 -48.53 -20.49
N THR A 80 -51.92 -48.44 -19.21
CA THR A 80 -52.15 -47.17 -18.50
C THR A 80 -51.02 -46.80 -17.55
N GLU A 81 -50.10 -47.74 -17.26
CA GLU A 81 -49.01 -47.54 -16.31
C GLU A 81 -47.73 -48.29 -16.71
N VAL A 82 -46.58 -47.73 -16.32
CA VAL A 82 -45.25 -48.32 -16.45
C VAL A 82 -44.63 -48.42 -15.06
N THR A 83 -43.98 -49.54 -14.75
CA THR A 83 -43.26 -49.71 -13.49
C THR A 83 -41.75 -49.55 -13.70
N VAL A 84 -41.09 -48.77 -12.84
CA VAL A 84 -39.64 -48.61 -12.81
C VAL A 84 -39.08 -49.15 -11.50
N ASN A 85 -38.02 -49.95 -11.60
CA ASN A 85 -37.35 -50.63 -10.47
C ASN A 85 -38.32 -51.41 -9.56
N GLY A 86 -39.40 -51.97 -10.15
CA GLY A 86 -40.42 -52.74 -9.45
C GLY A 86 -41.23 -51.99 -8.39
N THR A 87 -41.02 -50.67 -8.21
CA THR A 87 -41.56 -49.91 -7.07
C THR A 87 -42.17 -48.57 -7.47
N SER A 88 -41.61 -47.87 -8.44
CA SER A 88 -42.16 -46.61 -8.95
C SER A 88 -43.16 -46.90 -10.08
N THR A 89 -44.36 -46.35 -10.00
CA THR A 89 -45.39 -46.48 -11.06
C THR A 89 -45.66 -45.13 -11.71
N PHE A 90 -45.51 -45.06 -13.03
CA PHE A 90 -45.75 -43.85 -13.83
C PHE A 90 -46.97 -44.05 -14.71
N GLN A 91 -47.86 -43.04 -14.73
CA GLN A 91 -49.03 -43.06 -15.60
C GLN A 91 -48.62 -42.79 -17.05
N VAL A 92 -49.20 -43.55 -17.97
CA VAL A 92 -49.03 -43.35 -19.42
C VAL A 92 -50.06 -42.32 -19.89
N GLN A 93 -49.58 -41.29 -20.57
CA GLN A 93 -50.43 -40.24 -21.15
C GLN A 93 -51.16 -40.73 -22.41
N PRO A 94 -52.25 -40.07 -22.84
CA PRO A 94 -52.99 -40.47 -24.04
C PRO A 94 -52.17 -40.51 -25.34
N ASP A 95 -51.02 -39.83 -25.38
CA ASP A 95 -50.08 -39.84 -26.51
C ASP A 95 -49.03 -40.97 -26.42
N GLY A 96 -49.14 -41.86 -25.42
CA GLY A 96 -48.23 -42.97 -25.18
C GLY A 96 -46.97 -42.62 -24.41
N THR A 97 -46.79 -41.37 -23.95
CA THR A 97 -45.61 -40.96 -23.20
C THR A 97 -45.74 -41.22 -21.70
N PHE A 98 -44.61 -41.44 -21.03
CA PHE A 98 -44.54 -41.51 -19.57
C PHE A 98 -43.32 -40.74 -19.06
N SER A 99 -43.44 -40.18 -17.86
CA SER A 99 -42.36 -39.47 -17.19
C SER A 99 -42.54 -39.54 -15.68
N GLY A 100 -41.45 -39.75 -14.95
CA GLY A 100 -41.49 -39.70 -13.49
C GLY A 100 -40.11 -39.75 -12.82
N PRO A 101 -39.97 -39.21 -11.61
CA PRO A 101 -38.71 -39.22 -10.88
C PRO A 101 -38.41 -40.60 -10.30
N VAL A 102 -37.15 -41.03 -10.38
CA VAL A 102 -36.63 -42.24 -9.75
C VAL A 102 -35.46 -41.84 -8.87
N LYS A 103 -35.46 -42.32 -7.63
CA LYS A 103 -34.31 -42.19 -6.73
C LYS A 103 -33.32 -43.32 -7.01
N LEU A 104 -32.06 -42.96 -7.23
CA LEU A 104 -30.92 -43.83 -7.46
C LEU A 104 -29.92 -43.69 -6.32
N ASN A 105 -29.00 -44.64 -6.23
CA ASN A 105 -27.88 -44.59 -5.30
C ASN A 105 -26.66 -43.98 -5.98
N GLU A 106 -25.70 -43.49 -5.21
CA GLU A 106 -24.39 -43.12 -5.76
C GLU A 106 -23.70 -44.31 -6.43
N GLY A 107 -23.00 -44.05 -7.53
CA GLY A 107 -22.28 -45.06 -8.32
C GLY A 107 -23.16 -45.78 -9.36
N PRO A 108 -22.80 -47.01 -9.76
CA PRO A 108 -23.52 -47.76 -10.79
C PRO A 108 -24.94 -48.16 -10.37
N ASN A 109 -25.91 -47.95 -11.26
CA ASN A 109 -27.32 -48.34 -11.09
C ASN A 109 -27.85 -49.05 -12.36
N GLU A 110 -28.66 -50.09 -12.18
CA GLU A 110 -29.45 -50.71 -13.28
C GLU A 110 -30.91 -50.25 -13.16
N LEU A 111 -31.39 -49.45 -14.10
CA LEU A 111 -32.79 -49.06 -14.23
C LEU A 111 -33.56 -50.13 -15.01
N GLN A 112 -34.58 -50.71 -14.38
CA GLN A 112 -35.49 -51.65 -15.03
C GLN A 112 -36.86 -51.01 -15.24
N VAL A 113 -37.21 -50.71 -16.49
CA VAL A 113 -38.52 -50.18 -16.89
C VAL A 113 -39.35 -51.31 -17.48
N SER A 114 -40.53 -51.59 -16.92
CA SER A 114 -41.39 -52.70 -17.34
C SER A 114 -42.83 -52.28 -17.54
N ALA A 115 -43.46 -52.83 -18.57
CA ALA A 115 -44.88 -52.68 -18.85
C ALA A 115 -45.38 -53.95 -19.55
N MET A 116 -46.40 -54.61 -18.99
CA MET A 116 -46.85 -55.94 -19.46
C MET A 116 -45.69 -56.95 -19.55
N ASP A 117 -45.39 -57.48 -20.75
CA ASP A 117 -44.30 -58.40 -21.07
C ASP A 117 -43.03 -57.69 -21.58
N LEU A 118 -43.07 -56.37 -21.73
CA LEU A 118 -41.95 -55.56 -22.20
C LEU A 118 -41.08 -55.14 -21.01
N THR A 119 -39.77 -55.36 -21.10
CA THR A 119 -38.79 -54.92 -20.12
C THR A 119 -37.58 -54.31 -20.81
N VAL A 120 -37.19 -53.11 -20.36
CA VAL A 120 -35.98 -52.40 -20.79
C VAL A 120 -35.06 -52.24 -19.58
N LYS A 121 -33.78 -52.53 -19.77
CA LYS A 121 -32.71 -52.35 -18.78
C LYS A 121 -31.69 -51.32 -19.26
N ILE A 122 -31.36 -50.37 -18.38
CA ILE A 122 -30.46 -49.25 -18.66
C ILE A 122 -29.48 -49.13 -17.51
N ASP A 123 -28.20 -49.28 -17.82
CA ASP A 123 -27.14 -49.02 -16.87
C ASP A 123 -26.80 -47.52 -16.91
N VAL A 124 -26.77 -46.90 -15.74
CA VAL A 124 -26.39 -45.50 -15.54
C VAL A 124 -25.46 -45.40 -14.33
N ILE A 125 -24.62 -44.38 -14.30
CA ILE A 125 -23.77 -44.10 -13.15
C ILE A 125 -24.22 -42.76 -12.57
N VAL A 126 -24.53 -42.74 -11.28
CA VAL A 126 -24.72 -41.47 -10.58
C VAL A 126 -23.38 -41.06 -10.01
N ASP A 127 -22.93 -39.89 -10.42
CA ASP A 127 -21.78 -39.20 -9.83
C ASP A 127 -22.24 -37.81 -9.42
N SER A 128 -22.50 -37.61 -8.14
CA SER A 128 -22.97 -36.35 -7.57
C SER A 128 -21.88 -35.62 -6.76
N ILE A 129 -20.64 -36.11 -6.82
CA ILE A 129 -19.51 -35.57 -6.09
C ILE A 129 -18.73 -34.66 -7.04
N ALA A 130 -18.52 -33.40 -6.63
CA ALA A 130 -17.71 -32.49 -7.42
C ALA A 130 -16.21 -32.80 -7.27
N PRO A 131 -15.39 -32.55 -8.30
CA PRO A 131 -13.95 -32.69 -8.21
C PRO A 131 -13.34 -31.91 -7.03
N GLN A 132 -12.42 -32.51 -6.28
CA GLN A 132 -11.71 -31.80 -5.22
C GLN A 132 -10.34 -31.31 -5.70
N ILE A 133 -10.07 -30.01 -5.60
CA ILE A 133 -8.78 -29.42 -5.97
C ILE A 133 -7.94 -29.17 -4.71
N ILE A 134 -6.71 -29.66 -4.70
CA ILE A 134 -5.72 -29.46 -3.64
C ILE A 134 -4.51 -28.76 -4.24
N VAL A 135 -4.21 -27.55 -3.76
CA VAL A 135 -3.00 -26.81 -4.16
C VAL A 135 -1.87 -27.17 -3.19
N GLU A 136 -0.75 -27.67 -3.73
CA GLU A 136 0.44 -28.03 -2.93
C GLU A 136 1.51 -26.94 -2.96
N SER A 137 1.63 -26.16 -4.06
CA SER A 137 2.57 -25.03 -4.11
C SER A 137 2.25 -24.06 -5.24
N PRO A 138 2.34 -22.74 -5.02
CA PRO A 138 2.32 -22.10 -3.70
C PRO A 138 1.00 -22.37 -2.97
N GLU A 139 1.10 -22.68 -1.69
CA GLU A 139 -0.06 -22.78 -0.79
C GLU A 139 -0.68 -21.37 -0.61
N PRO A 140 -1.97 -21.28 -0.25
CA PRO A 140 -2.56 -20.00 0.14
C PRO A 140 -1.75 -19.32 1.25
N ALA A 141 -1.59 -18.00 1.14
CA ALA A 141 -0.78 -17.15 2.00
C ALA A 141 0.75 -17.35 1.93
N ASP A 142 1.27 -17.98 0.87
CA ASP A 142 2.71 -18.19 0.72
C ASP A 142 3.51 -16.91 0.37
N PHE A 143 4.80 -16.93 0.77
CA PHE A 143 5.83 -15.99 0.31
C PHE A 143 6.81 -16.72 -0.62
N VAL A 144 6.75 -16.40 -1.91
CA VAL A 144 7.53 -17.09 -2.95
C VAL A 144 8.67 -16.21 -3.45
N SER A 145 9.90 -16.71 -3.39
CA SER A 145 11.06 -16.02 -3.94
C SER A 145 11.32 -16.41 -5.39
N GLY A 146 11.64 -15.42 -6.24
CA GLY A 146 12.00 -15.63 -7.66
C GLY A 146 10.89 -15.25 -8.64
N GLU A 147 11.25 -15.17 -9.92
CA GLU A 147 10.35 -14.76 -11.01
C GLU A 147 9.64 -15.95 -11.68
N THR A 148 10.07 -17.18 -11.40
CA THR A 148 9.45 -18.40 -11.93
C THR A 148 9.10 -19.31 -10.79
N ILE A 149 7.83 -19.70 -10.74
CA ILE A 149 7.31 -20.61 -9.73
C ILE A 149 6.91 -21.92 -10.40
N LEU A 150 6.93 -22.99 -9.62
CA LEU A 150 6.36 -24.26 -10.02
C LEU A 150 5.01 -24.41 -9.32
N PHE A 151 3.93 -24.29 -10.08
CA PHE A 151 2.58 -24.45 -9.58
C PHE A 151 2.20 -25.93 -9.60
N THR A 152 1.96 -26.51 -8.43
CA THR A 152 1.72 -27.96 -8.27
C THR A 152 0.51 -28.24 -7.39
N GLY A 153 -0.14 -29.36 -7.65
CA GLY A 153 -1.25 -29.82 -6.82
C GLY A 153 -1.87 -31.10 -7.34
N GLN A 154 -3.07 -31.38 -6.86
CA GLN A 154 -3.87 -32.54 -7.22
C GLN A 154 -5.33 -32.17 -7.49
N VAL A 155 -5.97 -32.90 -8.40
CA VAL A 155 -7.41 -32.92 -8.63
C VAL A 155 -7.88 -34.35 -8.36
N LEU A 156 -8.72 -34.52 -7.35
CA LEU A 156 -9.26 -35.81 -6.94
C LEU A 156 -10.67 -35.97 -7.50
N ASP A 157 -10.80 -36.78 -8.56
CA ASP A 157 -12.05 -37.13 -9.19
C ASP A 157 -11.88 -38.39 -10.08
N GLU A 158 -12.84 -39.32 -10.07
CA GLU A 158 -12.76 -40.56 -10.88
C GLU A 158 -13.22 -40.35 -12.33
N HIS A 159 -14.01 -39.32 -12.60
CA HIS A 159 -14.62 -39.00 -13.89
C HIS A 159 -14.26 -37.59 -14.37
N LEU A 160 -13.05 -37.11 -14.06
CA LEU A 160 -12.58 -35.77 -14.45
C LEU A 160 -12.65 -35.57 -15.97
N ASP A 161 -13.30 -34.49 -16.40
CA ASP A 161 -13.33 -34.07 -17.80
C ASP A 161 -12.25 -33.01 -18.08
N GLN A 162 -12.26 -31.93 -17.28
CA GLN A 162 -11.38 -30.78 -17.51
C GLN A 162 -10.92 -30.12 -16.21
N PHE A 163 -9.68 -29.64 -16.21
CA PHE A 163 -9.11 -28.77 -15.18
C PHE A 163 -8.55 -27.47 -15.77
N LEU A 164 -8.91 -26.34 -15.18
CA LEU A 164 -8.63 -24.99 -15.66
C LEU A 164 -7.95 -24.15 -14.58
N LEU A 165 -6.97 -23.35 -15.00
CA LEU A 165 -6.41 -22.21 -14.26
C LEU A 165 -6.81 -20.93 -14.99
N GLY A 166 -7.71 -20.15 -14.38
CA GLY A 166 -8.48 -19.13 -15.11
C GLY A 166 -9.17 -19.78 -16.31
N ASP A 167 -8.86 -19.31 -17.51
CA ASP A 167 -9.39 -19.86 -18.77
C ASP A 167 -8.47 -20.90 -19.43
N THR A 168 -7.33 -21.24 -18.81
CA THR A 168 -6.33 -22.11 -19.43
C THR A 168 -6.43 -23.54 -18.92
N VAL A 169 -6.64 -24.49 -19.83
CA VAL A 169 -6.60 -25.94 -19.51
C VAL A 169 -5.22 -26.33 -18.99
N ILE A 170 -5.20 -27.12 -17.91
CA ILE A 170 -4.02 -27.72 -17.33
C ILE A 170 -4.14 -29.24 -17.45
N ASP A 171 -3.08 -29.87 -17.96
CA ASP A 171 -3.00 -31.32 -18.02
C ASP A 171 -2.83 -31.90 -16.61
N VAL A 172 -3.63 -32.92 -16.31
CA VAL A 172 -3.60 -33.68 -15.06
C VAL A 172 -3.14 -35.10 -15.38
N ASP A 173 -2.22 -35.64 -14.59
CA ASP A 173 -1.72 -36.99 -14.79
C ASP A 173 -2.72 -38.06 -14.30
N ALA A 174 -2.41 -39.34 -14.54
CA ALA A 174 -3.27 -40.45 -14.16
C ALA A 174 -3.48 -40.62 -12.64
N ASN A 175 -2.69 -39.94 -11.81
CA ASN A 175 -2.85 -39.91 -10.35
C ASN A 175 -3.53 -38.62 -9.87
N GLY A 176 -4.07 -37.80 -10.78
CA GLY A 176 -4.67 -36.53 -10.45
C GLY A 176 -3.66 -35.39 -10.23
N ARG A 177 -2.35 -35.58 -10.47
CA ARG A 177 -1.35 -34.53 -10.21
C ARG A 177 -1.21 -33.57 -11.38
N PHE A 178 -1.04 -32.30 -11.08
CA PHE A 178 -0.69 -31.28 -12.08
C PHE A 178 0.59 -30.53 -11.70
N GLU A 179 1.32 -30.09 -12.73
CA GLU A 179 2.52 -29.28 -12.60
C GLU A 179 2.58 -28.26 -13.74
N LYS A 180 2.75 -26.98 -13.41
CA LYS A 180 2.85 -25.90 -14.39
C LYS A 180 3.87 -24.86 -13.96
N SER A 181 4.84 -24.58 -14.81
CA SER A 181 5.78 -23.48 -14.57
C SER A 181 5.14 -22.16 -14.96
N LEU A 182 5.10 -21.19 -14.03
CA LEU A 182 4.55 -19.86 -14.24
C LEU A 182 5.65 -18.81 -14.06
N THR A 183 5.78 -17.91 -15.02
CA THR A 183 6.65 -16.73 -14.89
C THR A 183 5.82 -15.55 -14.41
N LEU A 184 6.13 -15.06 -13.22
CA LEU A 184 5.37 -14.03 -12.52
C LEU A 184 6.25 -12.79 -12.29
N LYS A 185 5.61 -11.62 -12.31
CA LYS A 185 6.26 -10.39 -11.84
C LYS A 185 6.24 -10.37 -10.32
N ALA A 186 7.15 -9.61 -9.71
CA ALA A 186 7.03 -9.31 -8.29
C ALA A 186 5.67 -8.66 -8.00
N GLY A 187 5.07 -8.98 -6.86
CA GLY A 187 3.77 -8.46 -6.44
C GLY A 187 2.85 -9.52 -5.83
N ALA A 188 1.60 -9.15 -5.71
CA ALA A 188 0.52 -10.01 -5.21
C ALA A 188 -0.13 -10.79 -6.36
N HIS A 189 -0.35 -12.09 -6.15
CA HIS A 189 -0.94 -12.98 -7.13
C HIS A 189 -2.12 -13.73 -6.54
N HIS A 190 -3.13 -13.94 -7.38
CA HIS A 190 -4.30 -14.75 -7.08
C HIS A 190 -4.60 -15.63 -8.28
N LEU A 191 -4.73 -16.92 -8.05
CA LEU A 191 -4.97 -17.93 -9.07
C LEU A 191 -6.25 -18.69 -8.74
N ARG A 192 -7.24 -18.61 -9.63
CA ARG A 192 -8.49 -19.38 -9.54
C ARG A 192 -8.45 -20.64 -10.37
N LEU A 193 -8.97 -21.71 -9.79
CA LEU A 193 -8.96 -23.05 -10.35
C LEU A 193 -10.38 -23.57 -10.46
N ARG A 194 -10.65 -24.26 -11.57
CA ARG A 194 -11.94 -24.90 -11.82
C ARG A 194 -11.73 -26.28 -12.40
N ALA A 195 -12.34 -27.29 -11.81
CA ALA A 195 -12.36 -28.66 -12.31
C ALA A 195 -13.81 -29.06 -12.58
N THR A 196 -14.06 -29.69 -13.71
CA THR A 196 -15.38 -30.18 -14.10
C THR A 196 -15.27 -31.65 -14.45
N ASP A 197 -16.19 -32.46 -13.93
CA ASP A 197 -16.29 -33.88 -14.26
C ASP A 197 -17.21 -34.13 -15.47
N LEU A 198 -17.26 -35.38 -15.92
CA LEU A 198 -18.09 -35.83 -17.03
C LEU A 198 -19.60 -35.84 -16.71
N ALA A 199 -19.98 -35.82 -15.43
CA ALA A 199 -21.38 -35.70 -14.98
C ALA A 199 -21.86 -34.22 -14.94
N GLY A 200 -20.94 -33.27 -15.12
CA GLY A 200 -21.16 -31.84 -15.10
C GLY A 200 -21.04 -31.21 -13.70
N ASN A 201 -20.58 -31.92 -12.67
CA ASN A 201 -20.28 -31.30 -11.39
C ASN A 201 -18.98 -30.49 -11.51
N THR A 202 -18.92 -29.38 -10.78
CA THR A 202 -17.78 -28.46 -10.83
C THR A 202 -17.23 -28.20 -9.44
N GLY A 203 -15.94 -28.39 -9.29
CA GLY A 203 -15.15 -28.06 -8.11
C GLY A 203 -14.28 -26.82 -8.34
N TYR A 204 -14.00 -26.11 -7.26
CA TYR A 204 -13.23 -24.87 -7.27
C TYR A 204 -12.08 -24.92 -6.28
N GLY A 205 -11.04 -24.15 -6.55
CA GLY A 205 -9.91 -23.95 -5.67
C GLY A 205 -9.20 -22.65 -6.00
N PHE A 206 -8.35 -22.20 -5.10
CA PHE A 206 -7.59 -20.98 -5.32
C PHE A 206 -6.22 -21.05 -4.63
N THR A 207 -5.34 -20.14 -4.98
CA THR A 207 -4.19 -19.77 -4.15
C THR A 207 -3.89 -18.29 -4.30
N SER A 208 -3.58 -17.65 -3.18
CA SER A 208 -3.15 -16.25 -3.10
C SER A 208 -1.79 -16.20 -2.43
N PHE A 209 -0.82 -15.52 -3.05
CA PHE A 209 0.55 -15.49 -2.55
C PHE A 209 1.26 -14.20 -2.95
N LEU A 210 2.33 -13.87 -2.22
CA LEU A 210 3.26 -12.81 -2.61
C LEU A 210 4.47 -13.43 -3.31
N ALA A 211 4.78 -12.98 -4.51
CA ALA A 211 5.99 -13.39 -5.23
C ALA A 211 6.95 -12.23 -5.39
N GLY A 212 8.25 -12.43 -5.12
CA GLY A 212 9.28 -11.42 -5.38
C GLY A 212 10.46 -11.47 -4.43
N ASP A 213 11.20 -10.36 -4.36
CA ASP A 213 12.30 -10.20 -3.43
C ASP A 213 11.78 -9.65 -2.10
N PHE A 214 12.14 -10.33 -1.01
CA PHE A 214 11.80 -9.90 0.35
C PHE A 214 13.06 -9.46 1.09
N VAL A 215 12.95 -8.42 1.91
CA VAL A 215 14.06 -7.92 2.71
C VAL A 215 13.74 -8.01 4.19
N SER A 216 14.76 -8.21 5.01
CA SER A 216 14.61 -8.14 6.46
C SER A 216 13.99 -6.80 6.87
N SER A 217 13.01 -6.83 7.79
CA SER A 217 12.42 -5.62 8.37
C SER A 217 13.41 -4.77 9.19
N PHE A 218 14.68 -5.17 9.31
CA PHE A 218 15.76 -4.39 9.91
C PHE A 218 16.66 -3.70 8.87
N LYS A 219 16.53 -4.05 7.58
CA LYS A 219 17.26 -3.39 6.51
C LYS A 219 16.77 -1.95 6.37
N GLN A 220 17.69 -1.01 6.20
CA GLN A 220 17.34 0.35 5.80
C GLN A 220 17.13 0.39 4.29
N GLN A 221 16.04 0.98 3.84
CA GLN A 221 15.82 1.32 2.46
C GLN A 221 16.65 2.53 2.11
N GLU A 222 17.55 2.37 1.14
CA GLU A 222 18.38 3.46 0.64
C GLU A 222 17.56 4.47 -0.13
N ASN A 223 17.84 5.76 0.06
CA ASN A 223 17.13 6.86 -0.58
C ASN A 223 15.60 6.73 -0.46
N ALA A 224 15.14 6.24 0.68
CA ALA A 224 13.74 5.99 1.02
C ALA A 224 12.86 7.25 0.88
N ILE A 225 13.41 8.40 1.27
CA ILE A 225 12.78 9.71 1.07
C ILE A 225 13.81 10.65 0.45
N ALA A 226 13.40 11.42 -0.54
CA ALA A 226 14.14 12.58 -1.01
C ALA A 226 13.32 13.85 -0.82
N VAL A 227 13.99 14.90 -0.38
CA VAL A 227 13.41 16.23 -0.20
C VAL A 227 14.24 17.23 -0.98
N ASN A 228 13.58 18.08 -1.77
CA ASN A 228 14.21 19.20 -2.44
C ASN A 228 13.51 20.50 -2.03
N ILE A 229 14.29 21.42 -1.47
CA ILE A 229 13.82 22.74 -1.03
C ILE A 229 14.25 23.76 -2.07
N GLY A 230 13.28 24.44 -2.69
CA GLY A 230 13.54 25.41 -3.75
C GLY A 230 14.31 26.63 -3.30
N LYS A 231 15.01 27.26 -4.25
CA LYS A 231 15.77 28.51 -4.00
C LYS A 231 14.92 29.64 -3.42
N ASN A 232 13.63 29.71 -3.78
CA ASN A 232 12.69 30.73 -3.29
C ASN A 232 12.41 30.56 -1.79
N THR A 233 12.61 29.35 -1.28
CA THR A 233 12.29 28.93 0.08
C THR A 233 13.52 28.94 0.99
N ILE A 234 14.73 28.99 0.43
CA ILE A 234 15.98 29.04 1.22
C ILE A 234 16.04 30.25 2.16
N GLY A 235 15.31 31.33 1.87
CA GLY A 235 15.14 32.46 2.79
C GLY A 235 14.64 32.04 4.18
N ILE A 236 13.81 31.00 4.25
CA ILE A 236 13.32 30.42 5.52
C ILE A 236 14.48 29.86 6.35
N ILE A 237 15.40 29.12 5.71
CA ILE A 237 16.60 28.59 6.38
C ILE A 237 17.49 29.74 6.84
N ALA A 238 17.60 30.80 6.02
CA ALA A 238 18.34 32.00 6.41
C ALA A 238 17.73 32.66 7.66
N ASP A 239 16.40 32.74 7.74
CA ASP A 239 15.68 33.27 8.90
C ASP A 239 15.90 32.47 10.18
N SER A 240 15.94 31.13 10.10
CA SER A 240 16.28 30.27 11.25
C SER A 240 17.72 30.45 11.73
N VAL A 241 18.63 30.88 10.86
CA VAL A 241 20.05 31.09 11.16
C VAL A 241 20.31 32.50 11.71
N LYS A 242 19.48 33.49 11.35
CA LYS A 242 19.63 34.90 11.78
C LYS A 242 19.83 35.07 13.29
N PRO A 243 19.06 34.45 14.20
CA PRO A 243 19.25 34.63 15.64
C PRO A 243 20.65 34.19 16.13
N TYR A 244 21.23 33.17 15.50
CA TYR A 244 22.57 32.68 15.86
C TYR A 244 23.66 33.65 15.44
N LEU A 245 23.42 34.43 14.38
CA LEU A 245 24.37 35.39 13.83
C LEU A 245 24.10 36.84 14.32
N ALA A 246 22.89 37.14 14.79
CA ALA A 246 22.52 38.47 15.30
C ALA A 246 23.06 38.75 16.71
N TYR A 247 23.28 37.72 17.53
CA TYR A 247 23.87 37.87 18.87
C TYR A 247 25.38 37.65 18.89
N THR A 248 26.02 37.73 17.73
CA THR A 248 27.45 37.51 17.64
C THR A 248 28.21 38.60 18.39
N LYS A 249 28.74 38.26 19.56
CA LYS A 249 29.61 39.16 20.31
C LYS A 249 30.97 39.24 19.60
N LEU A 250 31.12 40.19 18.67
CA LEU A 250 32.40 40.51 18.04
C LEU A 250 33.39 41.08 19.06
N ALA A 251 32.90 41.86 20.04
CA ALA A 251 33.73 42.49 21.07
C ALA A 251 34.72 41.53 21.77
N PRO A 252 34.32 40.36 22.32
CA PRO A 252 35.24 39.35 22.86
C PRO A 252 36.28 38.84 21.85
N LEU A 253 35.90 38.62 20.59
CA LEU A 253 36.83 38.15 19.56
C LEU A 253 37.86 39.23 19.22
N ILE A 254 37.43 40.48 19.13
CA ILE A 254 38.28 41.65 18.88
C ILE A 254 39.27 41.82 20.04
N THR A 255 38.78 41.85 21.28
CA THR A 255 39.62 42.07 22.48
C THR A 255 40.55 40.91 22.78
N SER A 256 40.15 39.66 22.48
CA SER A 256 40.93 38.44 22.78
C SER A 256 42.33 38.40 22.17
N ARG A 257 42.59 39.20 21.13
CA ARG A 257 43.91 39.25 20.49
C ARG A 257 44.49 40.67 20.41
N ASN A 258 44.09 41.53 21.35
CA ASN A 258 44.82 42.75 21.66
C ASN A 258 46.22 42.40 22.21
N PRO A 259 47.23 43.27 22.01
CA PRO A 259 47.16 44.51 21.25
C PRO A 259 47.12 44.28 19.73
N VAL A 260 46.49 45.21 19.00
CA VAL A 260 46.47 45.22 17.53
C VAL A 260 47.81 45.66 16.97
N ALA A 261 48.48 46.57 17.67
CA ALA A 261 49.86 46.96 17.39
C ALA A 261 50.58 47.20 18.72
N ASP A 262 51.81 46.70 18.82
CA ASP A 262 52.72 46.98 19.92
C ASP A 262 54.07 47.35 19.31
N ALA A 263 54.43 48.62 19.41
CA ALA A 263 55.59 49.18 18.75
C ALA A 263 56.22 50.29 19.59
N TRP A 264 57.39 50.76 19.15
CA TRP A 264 58.12 51.84 19.84
C TRP A 264 57.30 53.13 20.01
N TRP A 265 56.29 53.36 19.17
CA TRP A 265 55.40 54.53 19.22
C TRP A 265 54.20 54.35 20.16
N GLY A 266 53.92 53.12 20.61
CA GLY A 266 52.82 52.83 21.54
C GLY A 266 52.15 51.47 21.31
N ARG A 267 51.18 51.20 22.17
CA ARG A 267 50.32 50.02 22.18
C ARG A 267 48.89 50.42 21.82
N LEU A 268 48.35 49.81 20.77
CA LEU A 268 46.99 50.03 20.29
C LEU A 268 46.10 48.84 20.64
N ASP A 269 45.09 49.07 21.46
CA ASP A 269 44.06 48.10 21.84
C ASP A 269 42.70 48.50 21.26
N LEU A 270 41.91 47.53 20.79
CA LEU A 270 40.51 47.73 20.41
C LEU A 270 39.60 47.28 21.56
N ASN A 271 38.72 48.16 22.03
CA ASN A 271 37.95 47.97 23.25
C ASN A 271 36.45 47.98 22.95
N GLY A 272 35.85 46.80 22.88
CA GLY A 272 34.43 46.65 22.59
C GLY A 272 34.13 46.72 21.10
N GLU A 273 32.84 46.71 20.77
CA GLU A 273 32.32 46.74 19.40
C GLU A 273 30.82 47.04 19.45
N HIS A 274 30.32 47.79 18.47
CA HIS A 274 28.90 48.02 18.24
C HIS A 274 28.61 47.99 16.74
N HIS A 275 27.55 47.29 16.36
CA HIS A 275 26.98 47.27 15.01
C HIS A 275 25.46 47.21 15.13
N ASP A 276 24.78 47.53 14.02
CA ASP A 276 23.34 47.33 13.89
C ASP A 276 23.00 45.84 13.70
N PHE A 277 21.83 45.51 13.16
CA PHE A 277 21.47 44.11 12.89
C PHE A 277 22.32 43.50 11.77
N ALA A 278 22.70 42.23 11.95
CA ALA A 278 23.34 41.44 10.91
C ALA A 278 22.30 40.95 9.89
N LEU A 279 22.54 41.19 8.60
CA LEU A 279 21.78 40.60 7.51
C LEU A 279 22.46 39.33 7.01
N VAL A 280 21.69 38.28 6.83
CA VAL A 280 22.18 36.98 6.35
C VAL A 280 21.38 36.62 5.11
N SER A 281 22.08 36.31 4.02
CA SER A 281 21.46 35.76 2.83
C SER A 281 22.17 34.47 2.41
N LEU A 282 21.38 33.53 1.91
CA LEU A 282 21.81 32.22 1.48
C LEU A 282 21.37 32.04 0.03
N THR A 283 22.32 31.84 -0.88
CA THR A 283 22.03 31.61 -2.31
C THR A 283 22.57 30.26 -2.74
N PRO A 284 21.72 29.33 -3.22
CA PRO A 284 22.18 28.00 -3.59
C PRO A 284 22.99 28.05 -4.89
N LYS A 285 24.10 27.30 -4.92
CA LYS A 285 24.97 27.11 -6.09
C LYS A 285 25.26 25.62 -6.23
N ALA A 286 25.71 25.21 -7.41
CA ALA A 286 26.12 23.82 -7.59
C ALA A 286 27.26 23.46 -6.63
N GLY A 287 26.99 22.56 -5.68
CA GLY A 287 27.96 22.03 -4.72
C GLY A 287 28.18 22.86 -3.45
N TYR A 288 27.64 24.08 -3.34
CA TYR A 288 27.77 24.90 -2.13
C TYR A 288 26.66 25.94 -2.01
N LEU A 289 26.40 26.39 -0.78
CA LEU A 289 25.55 27.53 -0.48
C LEU A 289 26.42 28.79 -0.37
N ASP A 290 26.15 29.81 -1.17
CA ASP A 290 26.78 31.12 -1.03
C ASP A 290 26.16 31.82 0.19
N VAL A 291 26.97 32.02 1.21
CA VAL A 291 26.59 32.68 2.46
C VAL A 291 27.11 34.10 2.43
N ARG A 292 26.23 35.07 2.57
CA ARG A 292 26.61 36.46 2.79
C ARG A 292 26.11 36.94 4.13
N VAL A 293 27.04 37.43 4.95
CA VAL A 293 26.76 38.06 6.23
C VAL A 293 27.17 39.52 6.12
N SER A 294 26.22 40.42 6.30
CA SER A 294 26.42 41.86 6.19
C SER A 294 26.17 42.52 7.54
N LEU A 295 27.16 43.26 8.01
CA LEU A 295 27.10 44.04 9.24
C LEU A 295 27.04 45.53 8.88
N LEU A 296 26.09 46.25 9.45
CA LEU A 296 25.85 47.68 9.19
C LEU A 296 26.38 48.52 10.36
N ASN A 297 26.91 49.70 10.03
CA ASN A 297 27.30 50.74 10.99
C ASN A 297 28.23 50.24 12.12
N ILE A 298 29.34 49.60 11.75
CA ILE A 298 30.32 49.08 12.71
C ILE A 298 31.08 50.24 13.33
N THR A 299 31.12 50.27 14.66
CA THR A 299 31.92 51.19 15.47
C THR A 299 32.71 50.41 16.52
N VAL A 300 34.03 50.51 16.47
CA VAL A 300 34.95 49.86 17.41
C VAL A 300 35.78 50.93 18.12
N PRO A 301 35.60 51.14 19.44
CA PRO A 301 36.45 52.04 20.21
C PRO A 301 37.89 51.52 20.24
N TYR A 302 38.86 52.42 20.21
CA TYR A 302 40.27 52.07 20.42
C TYR A 302 40.89 52.87 21.57
N ARG A 303 41.95 52.31 22.14
CA ARG A 303 42.82 52.94 23.13
C ARG A 303 44.26 52.84 22.65
N LEU A 304 44.93 53.97 22.57
CA LEU A 304 46.35 54.07 22.25
C LEU A 304 47.12 54.56 23.50
N ASP A 305 47.90 53.66 24.07
CA ASP A 305 48.88 53.98 25.13
C ASP A 305 50.22 54.27 24.44
N HIS A 306 50.68 55.52 24.48
CA HIS A 306 51.87 56.00 23.76
C HIS A 306 52.96 56.50 24.72
N ALA A 307 54.15 56.78 24.18
CA ALA A 307 55.33 57.14 24.99
C ALA A 307 55.25 58.52 25.69
N LEU A 308 54.24 59.36 25.41
CA LEU A 308 54.04 60.66 26.06
C LEU A 308 52.92 60.57 27.12
N PRO A 309 52.86 61.51 28.09
CA PRO A 309 51.82 61.50 29.12
C PRO A 309 50.42 61.64 28.52
N GLY A 310 49.57 60.63 28.73
CA GLY A 310 48.16 60.64 28.31
C GLY A 310 47.76 59.39 27.52
N VAL A 311 46.45 59.17 27.42
CA VAL A 311 45.86 58.06 26.65
C VAL A 311 45.03 58.68 25.55
N ILE A 312 45.24 58.23 24.31
CA ILE A 312 44.42 58.67 23.19
C ILE A 312 43.31 57.62 22.99
N THR A 313 42.07 58.09 22.92
CA THR A 313 40.92 57.25 22.60
C THR A 313 40.24 57.79 21.36
N GLY A 314 39.63 56.89 20.60
CA GLY A 314 38.85 57.24 19.42
C GLY A 314 38.06 56.05 18.92
N THR A 315 37.58 56.14 17.70
CA THR A 315 36.74 55.11 17.09
C THR A 315 37.27 54.71 15.71
N VAL A 316 37.09 53.43 15.42
CA VAL A 316 37.18 52.85 14.08
C VAL A 316 35.75 52.68 13.59
N THR A 317 35.46 53.14 12.40
CA THR A 317 34.12 53.07 11.81
C THR A 317 34.15 52.41 10.44
N ALA A 318 33.11 51.65 10.11
CA ALA A 318 32.83 51.19 8.76
C ALA A 318 31.31 51.21 8.52
N SER A 319 30.88 51.83 7.43
CA SER A 319 29.45 51.87 7.06
C SER A 319 28.88 50.46 6.87
N PHE A 320 29.69 49.57 6.29
CA PHE A 320 29.28 48.24 5.89
C PHE A 320 30.45 47.26 5.85
N ALA A 321 30.29 46.09 6.48
CA ALA A 321 31.15 44.94 6.27
C ALA A 321 30.35 43.79 5.69
N GLU A 322 30.82 43.22 4.57
CA GLU A 322 30.24 42.02 3.99
C GLU A 322 31.27 40.89 4.02
N ALA A 323 30.86 39.79 4.64
CA ALA A 323 31.55 38.52 4.57
C ALA A 323 30.83 37.61 3.59
N SER A 324 31.51 37.22 2.52
CA SER A 324 31.05 36.21 1.56
C SER A 324 31.79 34.91 1.79
N ALA A 325 31.08 33.78 1.80
CA ALA A 325 31.68 32.47 2.08
C ALA A 325 30.95 31.33 1.36
N ARG A 326 31.66 30.24 1.10
CA ARG A 326 31.09 29.02 0.50
C ARG A 326 30.83 27.99 1.59
N ALA A 327 29.56 27.72 1.88
CA ALA A 327 29.15 26.66 2.79
C ALA A 327 28.89 25.36 2.01
N GLN A 328 29.78 24.39 2.13
CA GLN A 328 29.60 23.04 1.60
C GLN A 328 28.73 22.22 2.55
N LEU A 329 27.66 21.64 2.01
CA LEU A 329 26.77 20.75 2.74
C LEU A 329 27.26 19.31 2.54
N SER A 330 27.26 18.53 3.61
CA SER A 330 27.67 17.14 3.63
C SER A 330 26.92 16.37 4.71
N VAL A 331 27.09 15.05 4.71
CA VAL A 331 26.53 14.16 5.71
C VAL A 331 27.67 13.47 6.44
N LYS A 332 27.60 13.42 7.78
CA LYS A 332 28.54 12.67 8.61
C LYS A 332 27.78 11.91 9.68
N SER A 333 27.91 10.58 9.68
CA SER A 333 27.24 9.69 10.64
C SER A 333 25.71 9.90 10.68
N GLY A 334 25.08 10.03 9.51
CA GLY A 334 23.64 10.25 9.39
C GLY A 334 23.17 11.67 9.73
N LEU A 335 24.06 12.58 10.11
CA LEU A 335 23.73 13.96 10.50
C LEU A 335 24.24 14.98 9.48
N PRO A 336 23.54 16.12 9.32
CA PRO A 336 24.00 17.20 8.46
C PRO A 336 25.31 17.78 9.01
N LYS A 337 26.23 18.08 8.10
CA LYS A 337 27.49 18.74 8.41
C LYS A 337 27.82 19.81 7.39
N VAL A 338 28.07 21.02 7.87
CA VAL A 338 28.45 22.18 7.07
C VAL A 338 29.91 22.51 7.28
N THR A 339 30.61 22.75 6.17
CA THR A 339 32.00 23.25 6.16
C THR A 339 32.05 24.56 5.38
N VAL A 340 32.62 25.60 5.98
CA VAL A 340 32.73 26.92 5.33
C VAL A 340 34.15 27.13 4.81
N THR A 341 34.26 27.51 3.54
CA THR A 341 35.53 27.77 2.83
C THR A 341 35.45 29.05 2.01
N GLY A 342 36.60 29.53 1.51
CA GLY A 342 36.65 30.66 0.57
C GLY A 342 36.05 31.96 1.12
N ILE A 343 36.31 32.27 2.39
CA ILE A 343 35.77 33.47 3.05
C ILE A 343 36.49 34.71 2.50
N ASN A 344 35.72 35.67 2.00
CA ASN A 344 36.22 36.97 1.56
C ASN A 344 35.45 38.09 2.27
N ILE A 345 36.21 39.01 2.88
CA ILE A 345 35.68 40.15 3.64
C ILE A 345 35.92 41.45 2.88
N THR A 346 34.85 42.22 2.69
CA THR A 346 34.86 43.58 2.13
C THR A 346 34.44 44.56 3.22
N LEU A 347 35.22 45.63 3.40
CA LEU A 347 34.93 46.73 4.32
C LEU A 347 34.79 48.02 3.50
N ASN A 348 33.62 48.64 3.55
CA ASN A 348 33.34 49.90 2.86
C ASN A 348 33.38 51.08 3.83
N ASP A 349 33.87 52.23 3.35
CA ASP A 349 34.03 53.46 4.12
C ASP A 349 34.79 53.26 5.44
N PHE A 350 35.79 52.38 5.42
CA PHE A 350 36.61 52.11 6.60
C PHE A 350 37.43 53.34 6.96
N TYR A 351 37.23 53.83 8.18
CA TYR A 351 37.89 55.02 8.70
C TYR A 351 38.36 54.79 10.14
N VAL A 352 39.57 55.23 10.43
CA VAL A 352 40.10 55.26 11.80
C VAL A 352 40.22 56.72 12.19
N ASN A 353 39.48 57.14 13.23
CA ASN A 353 39.59 58.49 13.74
C ASN A 353 40.92 58.65 14.48
N MET A 354 41.93 59.25 13.84
CA MET A 354 43.28 59.43 14.41
C MET A 354 43.49 60.83 14.99
N ASN A 355 42.42 61.52 15.41
CA ASN A 355 42.54 62.84 16.02
C ASN A 355 43.41 62.77 17.29
N GLY A 356 44.44 63.63 17.35
CA GLY A 356 45.37 63.67 18.48
C GLY A 356 46.54 62.68 18.40
N TRP A 357 46.67 61.89 17.33
CA TRP A 357 47.80 60.97 17.15
C TRP A 357 49.09 61.73 16.81
N PRO A 358 50.24 61.35 17.41
CA PRO A 358 51.54 61.89 17.03
C PRO A 358 51.84 61.68 15.53
N ASP A 359 52.42 62.70 14.87
CA ASP A 359 52.76 62.64 13.42
C ASP A 359 53.83 61.58 13.09
N ILE A 360 54.55 61.10 14.09
CA ILE A 360 55.52 60.00 13.96
C ILE A 360 54.86 58.65 13.65
N ILE A 361 53.53 58.52 13.83
CA ILE A 361 52.79 57.29 13.55
C ILE A 361 52.34 57.31 12.09
N ASP A 362 52.76 56.30 11.33
CA ASP A 362 52.29 56.09 9.97
C ASP A 362 50.80 55.71 9.99
N ARG A 363 49.97 56.67 9.59
CA ARG A 363 48.50 56.51 9.54
C ARG A 363 48.10 55.40 8.59
N GLY A 364 48.75 55.26 7.44
CA GLY A 364 48.44 54.21 6.46
C GLY A 364 48.73 52.82 7.00
N LEU A 365 49.87 52.65 7.67
CA LEU A 365 50.26 51.40 8.29
C LEU A 365 49.27 50.97 9.37
N VAL A 366 48.89 51.89 10.28
CA VAL A 366 47.96 51.55 11.37
C VAL A 366 46.54 51.33 10.86
N THR A 367 46.09 52.11 9.87
CA THR A 367 44.81 51.84 9.20
C THR A 367 44.77 50.43 8.62
N ASN A 368 45.83 49.97 7.95
CA ASN A 368 45.89 48.61 7.41
C ASN A 368 45.91 47.54 8.52
N LEU A 369 46.70 47.72 9.58
CA LEU A 369 46.73 46.78 10.70
C LEU A 369 45.37 46.61 11.37
N VAL A 370 44.67 47.72 11.66
CA VAL A 370 43.33 47.69 12.26
C VAL A 370 42.31 47.10 11.28
N LYS A 371 42.44 47.40 9.98
CA LYS A 371 41.57 46.86 8.94
C LYS A 371 41.72 45.34 8.84
N ASP A 372 42.95 44.84 8.71
CA ASP A 372 43.25 43.41 8.63
C ASP A 372 42.80 42.69 9.90
N ARG A 373 42.99 43.33 11.05
CA ARG A 373 42.50 42.84 12.33
C ARG A 373 40.99 42.63 12.36
N LEU A 374 40.23 43.61 11.88
CA LEU A 374 38.78 43.53 11.81
C LEU A 374 38.35 42.44 10.81
N ARG A 375 39.02 42.34 9.66
CA ARG A 375 38.78 41.29 8.65
C ARG A 375 39.01 39.89 9.22
N ASP A 376 40.10 39.68 9.95
CA ASP A 376 40.39 38.39 10.60
C ASP A 376 39.35 38.03 11.65
N THR A 377 38.89 39.02 12.43
CA THR A 377 37.86 38.80 13.45
C THR A 377 36.53 38.41 12.84
N ILE A 378 36.09 39.11 11.78
CA ILE A 378 34.87 38.77 11.03
C ILE A 378 35.03 37.41 10.33
N THR A 379 36.23 37.09 9.84
CA THR A 379 36.52 35.78 9.25
C THR A 379 36.34 34.66 10.28
N ASP A 380 36.91 34.83 11.48
CA ASP A 380 36.75 33.88 12.58
C ASP A 380 35.30 33.73 13.02
N MET A 381 34.58 34.85 13.09
CA MET A 381 33.15 34.87 13.37
C MET A 381 32.40 33.95 12.38
N VAL A 382 32.60 34.15 11.08
CA VAL A 382 31.95 33.34 10.05
C VAL A 382 32.37 31.87 10.16
N LYS A 383 33.66 31.58 10.36
CA LYS A 383 34.16 30.20 10.52
C LYS A 383 33.59 29.48 11.74
N GLN A 384 33.42 30.19 12.85
CA GLN A 384 33.03 29.59 14.13
C GLN A 384 31.51 29.52 14.29
N GLN A 385 30.76 30.46 13.71
CA GLN A 385 29.33 30.59 13.99
C GLN A 385 28.41 30.12 12.87
N VAL A 386 28.80 30.29 11.59
CA VAL A 386 27.97 29.86 10.46
C VAL A 386 27.80 28.33 10.43
N PRO A 387 28.87 27.51 10.56
CA PRO A 387 28.71 26.05 10.55
C PRO A 387 27.76 25.52 11.62
N PRO A 388 27.91 25.82 12.94
CA PRO A 388 27.01 25.27 13.95
C PRO A 388 25.57 25.80 13.83
N ALA A 389 25.39 27.02 13.33
CA ALA A 389 24.04 27.58 13.11
C ALA A 389 23.31 26.86 11.97
N LEU A 390 23.99 26.59 10.85
CA LEU A 390 23.43 25.81 9.74
C LEU A 390 23.30 24.32 10.11
N ASP A 391 24.28 23.73 10.80
CA ASP A 391 24.20 22.35 11.33
C ASP A 391 22.94 22.20 12.19
N LYS A 392 22.65 23.18 13.07
CA LYS A 392 21.47 23.17 13.93
C LYS A 392 20.17 23.36 13.15
N ALA A 393 20.12 24.33 12.23
CA ALA A 393 18.93 24.54 11.40
C ALA A 393 18.58 23.31 10.55
N LEU A 394 19.58 22.55 10.09
CA LEU A 394 19.39 21.35 9.29
C LEU A 394 19.16 20.08 10.14
N LYS A 395 19.48 20.12 11.44
CA LYS A 395 19.34 18.97 12.36
C LYS A 395 17.88 18.61 12.64
N ASP A 396 16.97 19.57 12.51
CA ASP A 396 15.53 19.35 12.72
C ASP A 396 14.88 18.56 11.56
N ILE A 397 15.66 18.13 10.55
CA ILE A 397 15.22 17.12 9.60
C ILE A 397 14.97 15.82 10.38
N PRO A 398 13.71 15.33 10.44
CA PRO A 398 13.35 14.20 11.27
C PRO A 398 14.01 12.93 10.74
N GLN A 399 14.71 12.23 11.64
CA GLN A 399 15.46 11.04 11.24
C GLN A 399 14.83 9.78 11.81
N SER A 400 14.31 9.82 13.04
CA SER A 400 13.71 8.65 13.68
C SER A 400 12.59 9.09 14.60
N GLY A 401 11.57 8.25 14.72
CA GLY A 401 10.40 8.55 15.53
C GLY A 401 9.47 7.36 15.57
N ASP A 402 8.44 7.46 16.41
CA ASP A 402 7.36 6.50 16.41
C ASP A 402 6.18 7.12 15.68
N ILE A 403 5.54 6.36 14.80
CA ILE A 403 4.35 6.75 14.06
C ILE A 403 3.21 5.82 14.41
N THR A 404 1.99 6.33 14.30
CA THR A 404 0.78 5.51 14.47
C THR A 404 0.24 5.16 13.10
N ILE A 405 0.07 3.88 12.83
CA ILE A 405 -0.56 3.35 11.62
C ILE A 405 -1.78 2.56 12.08
N MET A 406 -2.98 3.02 11.73
CA MET A 406 -4.25 2.35 12.06
C MET A 406 -4.44 2.04 13.56
N GLY A 407 -3.98 2.93 14.43
CA GLY A 407 -4.05 2.73 15.89
C GLY A 407 -2.89 1.95 16.50
N HIS A 408 -2.00 1.37 15.69
CA HIS A 408 -0.81 0.64 16.13
C HIS A 408 0.46 1.46 15.97
N THR A 409 1.43 1.27 16.86
CA THR A 409 2.68 2.04 16.81
C THR A 409 3.76 1.31 16.02
N ALA A 410 4.23 1.94 14.94
CA ALA A 410 5.45 1.56 14.24
C ALA A 410 6.59 2.53 14.61
N ARG A 411 7.83 2.06 14.47
CA ARG A 411 9.03 2.86 14.64
C ARG A 411 9.69 3.09 13.30
N ILE A 412 9.87 4.36 12.95
CA ILE A 412 10.71 4.80 11.86
C ILE A 412 12.12 5.03 12.41
N SER A 413 13.10 4.40 11.79
CA SER A 413 14.52 4.64 12.07
C SER A 413 15.21 5.03 10.78
N GLY A 414 15.72 6.25 10.73
CA GLY A 414 16.29 6.81 9.52
C GLY A 414 17.55 7.61 9.80
N ALA A 415 18.28 7.84 8.72
CA ALA A 415 19.52 8.60 8.71
C ALA A 415 19.58 9.43 7.44
N LEU A 416 20.19 10.61 7.52
CA LEU A 416 20.48 11.39 6.32
C LEU A 416 21.54 10.63 5.52
N GLN A 417 21.29 10.42 4.22
CA GLN A 417 22.20 9.73 3.31
C GLN A 417 22.95 10.73 2.43
N SER A 418 22.23 11.72 1.89
CA SER A 418 22.84 12.80 1.13
C SER A 418 22.26 14.15 1.50
N LEU A 419 23.08 15.19 1.37
CA LEU A 419 22.69 16.58 1.54
C LEU A 419 23.60 17.45 0.66
N LYS A 420 23.02 18.13 -0.31
CA LYS A 420 23.77 18.91 -1.30
C LYS A 420 23.04 20.17 -1.73
N SER A 421 23.80 21.21 -2.06
CA SER A 421 23.27 22.40 -2.71
C SER A 421 23.32 22.23 -4.23
N THR A 422 22.23 22.62 -4.90
CA THR A 422 22.08 22.60 -6.36
C THR A 422 21.80 24.02 -6.84
N THR A 423 21.74 24.26 -8.15
CA THR A 423 21.32 25.58 -8.66
C THR A 423 19.85 25.90 -8.38
N SER A 424 19.04 24.88 -8.12
CA SER A 424 17.59 25.02 -7.90
C SER A 424 17.22 25.07 -6.42
N GLY A 425 18.14 24.76 -5.51
CA GLY A 425 17.78 24.57 -4.10
C GLY A 425 18.76 23.75 -3.27
N ILE A 426 18.24 23.13 -2.21
CA ILE A 426 18.94 22.13 -1.39
C ILE A 426 18.23 20.80 -1.57
N GLN A 427 18.98 19.75 -1.93
CA GLN A 427 18.47 18.38 -2.01
C GLN A 427 19.02 17.56 -0.85
N ALA A 428 18.14 16.84 -0.18
CA ALA A 428 18.44 15.85 0.86
C ALA A 428 17.87 14.49 0.45
N SER A 429 18.55 13.40 0.81
CA SER A 429 17.97 12.06 0.80
C SER A 429 18.19 11.38 2.14
N LEU A 430 17.21 10.59 2.55
CA LEU A 430 17.20 9.84 3.80
C LEU A 430 17.07 8.37 3.49
N ASP A 431 17.82 7.57 4.23
CA ASP A 431 17.60 6.14 4.32
C ASP A 431 16.64 5.89 5.49
N LEU A 432 15.62 5.06 5.27
CA LEU A 432 14.61 4.77 6.29
C LEU A 432 14.42 3.27 6.47
N ASN A 433 14.14 2.90 7.70
CA ASN A 433 13.56 1.62 8.07
C ASN A 433 12.23 1.91 8.78
N VAL A 434 11.20 1.14 8.45
CA VAL A 434 9.92 1.16 9.16
C VAL A 434 9.70 -0.23 9.75
N ARG A 435 9.42 -0.29 11.06
CA ARG A 435 9.21 -1.55 11.77
C ARG A 435 8.06 -1.47 12.76
N ALA A 436 7.29 -2.55 12.86
CA ALA A 436 6.35 -2.74 13.95
C ALA A 436 7.09 -2.70 15.31
N LYS A 437 6.58 -1.98 16.30
CA LYS A 437 7.15 -2.04 17.66
C LYS A 437 6.81 -3.35 18.37
N TYR A 438 5.61 -3.83 18.13
CA TYR A 438 5.10 -5.11 18.59
C TYR A 438 4.76 -5.94 17.35
N ARG A 439 5.21 -7.18 17.30
CA ARG A 439 4.83 -8.12 16.24
C ARG A 439 3.85 -9.12 16.80
N ASP A 440 2.75 -9.30 16.11
CA ASP A 440 1.82 -10.38 16.39
C ASP A 440 2.40 -11.71 15.86
N PRO A 441 2.70 -12.69 16.74
CA PRO A 441 3.29 -13.95 16.31
C PRO A 441 2.40 -14.72 15.33
N ASP A 442 1.09 -14.71 15.54
CA ASP A 442 0.14 -15.48 14.72
C ASP A 442 0.06 -14.92 13.29
N THR A 443 0.16 -13.59 13.15
CA THR A 443 0.20 -12.91 11.86
C THR A 443 1.58 -13.04 11.18
N THR A 444 2.68 -13.02 11.93
CA THR A 444 4.03 -12.85 11.36
C THR A 444 4.87 -14.13 11.25
N ASP A 445 4.31 -15.28 11.63
CA ASP A 445 5.00 -16.56 11.50
C ASP A 445 5.36 -16.85 10.03
N GLY A 446 6.56 -17.36 9.78
CA GLY A 446 7.06 -17.63 8.42
C GLY A 446 7.34 -16.40 7.52
N ALA A 447 6.94 -15.18 7.89
CA ALA A 447 7.04 -14.01 7.01
C ALA A 447 8.50 -13.50 6.83
N PRO A 448 9.05 -13.46 5.60
CA PRO A 448 10.44 -13.09 5.33
C PRO A 448 10.72 -11.59 5.50
N GLY A 449 9.67 -10.76 5.48
CA GLY A 449 9.75 -9.30 5.54
C GLY A 449 9.00 -8.62 4.40
N PRO A 450 9.07 -7.28 4.28
CA PRO A 450 8.41 -6.55 3.20
C PRO A 450 8.99 -6.93 1.83
N ILE A 451 8.09 -7.00 0.84
CA ILE A 451 8.45 -7.12 -0.57
C ILE A 451 9.10 -5.82 -1.07
N VAL A 452 10.09 -5.95 -1.94
CA VAL A 452 10.74 -4.83 -2.61
C VAL A 452 10.69 -4.99 -4.13
N PHE A 453 10.46 -3.86 -4.81
CA PHE A 453 10.47 -3.76 -6.26
C PHE A 453 11.76 -3.12 -6.79
N GLY A 454 12.57 -2.56 -5.88
CA GLY A 454 13.76 -1.80 -6.20
C GLY A 454 13.45 -0.35 -6.53
N THR A 455 14.35 0.54 -6.09
CA THR A 455 14.23 1.98 -6.35
C THR A 455 15.09 2.40 -7.54
N GLY A 456 14.51 3.24 -8.40
CA GLY A 456 15.25 3.92 -9.44
C GLY A 456 16.08 5.09 -8.89
N ALA A 457 16.63 5.91 -9.78
CA ALA A 457 17.26 7.16 -9.36
C ALA A 457 16.21 8.11 -8.74
N ILE A 458 16.58 8.77 -7.64
CA ILE A 458 15.77 9.83 -7.01
C ILE A 458 15.28 10.80 -8.10
N PRO A 459 13.96 11.08 -8.18
CA PRO A 459 13.43 12.05 -9.13
C PRO A 459 14.17 13.38 -9.01
N THR A 460 14.60 13.92 -10.15
CA THR A 460 15.23 15.24 -10.17
C THR A 460 14.19 16.30 -9.85
N GLY A 461 14.58 17.22 -8.97
CA GLY A 461 13.79 18.40 -8.63
C GLY A 461 13.24 19.12 -9.85
N GLY A 462 11.97 19.52 -9.79
CA GLY A 462 11.39 20.46 -10.76
C GLY A 462 12.21 21.75 -10.84
N SER A 463 11.96 22.56 -11.88
CA SER A 463 12.75 23.77 -12.14
C SER A 463 12.64 24.82 -11.04
N ASN A 464 11.59 24.81 -10.21
CA ASN A 464 11.46 25.72 -9.06
C ASN A 464 10.36 25.38 -8.01
N PRO A 465 10.20 24.13 -7.51
CA PRO A 465 9.22 23.85 -6.45
C PRO A 465 9.64 24.52 -5.13
N ASP A 466 8.70 25.06 -4.34
CA ASP A 466 9.02 25.56 -2.98
C ASP A 466 9.56 24.40 -2.12
N ILE A 467 8.85 23.27 -2.17
CA ILE A 467 9.34 21.99 -1.70
C ILE A 467 8.83 20.87 -2.61
N GLU A 468 9.67 19.87 -2.82
CA GLU A 468 9.34 18.63 -3.49
C GLU A 468 9.76 17.48 -2.59
N MET A 469 8.87 16.52 -2.39
CA MET A 469 9.11 15.30 -1.64
C MET A 469 8.90 14.10 -2.56
N ALA A 470 9.80 13.13 -2.48
CA ALA A 470 9.66 11.86 -3.17
C ALA A 470 9.81 10.73 -2.15
N VAL A 471 8.82 9.83 -2.07
CA VAL A 471 8.84 8.65 -1.20
C VAL A 471 8.94 7.40 -2.05
N ALA A 472 9.91 6.54 -1.77
CA ALA A 472 10.08 5.29 -2.50
C ALA A 472 8.90 4.33 -2.26
N LEU A 473 8.50 3.60 -3.30
CA LEU A 473 7.46 2.55 -3.22
C LEU A 473 7.80 1.52 -2.14
N ASP A 474 9.04 1.04 -2.14
CA ASP A 474 9.53 0.07 -1.15
C ASP A 474 9.37 0.57 0.29
N THR A 475 9.52 1.89 0.54
CA THR A 475 9.29 2.49 1.87
C THR A 475 7.82 2.40 2.29
N LEU A 476 6.89 2.55 1.34
CA LEU A 476 5.47 2.38 1.61
C LEU A 476 5.15 0.90 1.89
N ASN A 477 5.74 -0.04 1.13
CA ASN A 477 5.58 -1.47 1.40
C ASN A 477 6.19 -1.92 2.72
N MET A 478 7.30 -1.31 3.15
CA MET A 478 7.80 -1.48 4.53
C MET A 478 6.80 -0.99 5.58
N THR A 479 6.04 0.06 5.26
CA THR A 479 5.05 0.68 6.15
C THR A 479 3.79 -0.19 6.25
N THR A 480 3.26 -0.67 5.12
CA THR A 480 2.10 -1.58 5.11
C THR A 480 2.45 -2.91 5.75
N PHE A 481 3.65 -3.46 5.50
CA PHE A 481 4.15 -4.64 6.19
C PHE A 481 4.24 -4.42 7.70
N ALA A 482 4.75 -3.27 8.15
CA ALA A 482 4.81 -2.95 9.58
C ALA A 482 3.43 -2.82 10.23
N ALA A 483 2.42 -2.32 9.51
CA ALA A 483 1.04 -2.22 9.99
C ALA A 483 0.35 -3.59 10.08
N TRP A 484 0.56 -4.43 9.06
CA TRP A 484 0.11 -5.82 9.06
C TRP A 484 0.74 -6.61 10.20
N ALA A 485 2.06 -6.49 10.37
CA ALA A 485 2.82 -7.23 11.38
C ALA A 485 2.42 -6.91 12.83
N THR A 486 1.71 -5.81 13.10
CA THR A 486 1.18 -5.52 14.45
C THR A 486 -0.14 -6.24 14.74
N GLY A 487 -0.70 -7.00 13.80
CA GLY A 487 -2.07 -7.54 13.87
C GLY A 487 -3.13 -6.45 13.67
N GLY A 488 -2.74 -5.26 13.20
CA GLY A 488 -3.59 -4.06 13.20
C GLY A 488 -4.66 -4.02 12.11
N LEU A 489 -4.67 -5.03 11.25
CA LEU A 489 -5.64 -5.19 10.17
C LEU A 489 -6.71 -6.24 10.51
N ALA A 490 -6.55 -6.97 11.62
CA ALA A 490 -7.57 -7.90 12.09
C ALA A 490 -8.73 -7.12 12.73
N HIS A 491 -9.96 -7.44 12.33
CA HIS A 491 -11.15 -6.77 12.83
C HIS A 491 -12.30 -7.76 13.00
N ARG A 492 -13.07 -7.60 14.07
CA ARG A 492 -14.29 -8.38 14.29
C ARG A 492 -15.52 -7.48 14.26
N LEU A 493 -16.50 -7.87 13.45
CA LEU A 493 -17.81 -7.25 13.35
C LEU A 493 -18.81 -8.13 14.08
N ASP A 494 -19.14 -7.72 15.31
CA ASP A 494 -20.10 -8.46 16.12
C ASP A 494 -21.52 -8.36 15.58
N ASP A 495 -21.90 -7.25 14.97
CA ASP A 495 -23.23 -7.08 14.38
C ASP A 495 -23.11 -6.66 12.92
N VAL A 496 -23.51 -7.56 12.02
CA VAL A 496 -23.63 -7.28 10.58
C VAL A 496 -25.09 -6.97 10.27
N TYR A 497 -25.35 -5.90 9.52
CA TYR A 497 -26.71 -5.43 9.23
C TYR A 497 -27.02 -5.54 7.74
N LEU A 498 -28.17 -6.12 7.41
CA LEU A 498 -28.74 -6.11 6.06
C LEU A 498 -29.08 -4.68 5.60
N ASN A 499 -29.54 -3.84 6.53
CA ASN A 499 -29.80 -2.43 6.28
C ASN A 499 -29.21 -1.58 7.40
N GLN A 500 -28.26 -0.72 7.01
CA GLN A 500 -27.54 0.15 7.94
C GLN A 500 -28.44 1.22 8.59
N GLN A 501 -29.54 1.63 7.95
CA GLN A 501 -30.41 2.70 8.45
C GLN A 501 -31.33 2.24 9.58
N ASP A 502 -31.87 1.03 9.49
CA ASP A 502 -32.79 0.46 10.49
C ASP A 502 -32.11 -0.54 11.44
N LYS A 503 -30.83 -0.86 11.18
CA LYS A 503 -30.03 -1.84 11.93
C LYS A 503 -30.67 -3.23 11.97
N THR A 504 -31.34 -3.63 10.89
CA THR A 504 -31.84 -5.01 10.76
C THR A 504 -30.66 -5.96 10.65
N PRO A 505 -30.49 -6.91 11.59
CA PRO A 505 -29.35 -7.83 11.58
C PRO A 505 -29.41 -8.77 10.39
N LEU A 506 -28.25 -9.06 9.81
CA LEU A 506 -28.06 -10.20 8.92
C LEU A 506 -28.19 -11.47 9.75
N THR A 507 -29.08 -12.38 9.35
CA THR A 507 -29.31 -13.66 10.02
C THR A 507 -28.94 -14.83 9.13
N VAL A 508 -28.81 -16.01 9.72
CA VAL A 508 -28.60 -17.27 8.97
C VAL A 508 -29.70 -17.44 7.91
N ALA A 509 -30.96 -17.20 8.25
CA ALA A 509 -32.09 -17.33 7.30
C ALA A 509 -31.91 -16.45 6.06
N ALA A 510 -31.47 -15.20 6.23
CA ALA A 510 -31.26 -14.29 5.11
C ALA A 510 -30.09 -14.73 4.24
N LEU A 511 -29.02 -15.23 4.86
CA LEU A 511 -27.85 -15.75 4.15
C LEU A 511 -28.16 -17.06 3.42
N SER A 512 -28.99 -17.93 4.00
CA SER A 512 -29.47 -19.19 3.40
C SER A 512 -30.27 -19.00 2.12
N LEU A 513 -30.83 -17.81 1.87
CA LEU A 513 -31.49 -17.50 0.59
C LEU A 513 -30.51 -17.44 -0.58
N LEU A 514 -29.25 -17.13 -0.29
CA LEU A 514 -28.18 -16.97 -1.27
C LEU A 514 -27.22 -18.16 -1.26
N MET A 515 -27.02 -18.75 -0.07
CA MET A 515 -26.18 -19.93 0.15
C MET A 515 -27.00 -21.01 0.85
N PRO A 516 -27.75 -21.83 0.09
CA PRO A 516 -28.60 -22.87 0.66
C PRO A 516 -27.84 -23.82 1.59
N GLY A 517 -28.50 -24.32 2.64
CA GLY A 517 -27.96 -25.37 3.51
C GLY A 517 -27.29 -24.87 4.80
N LEU A 518 -27.10 -23.55 4.97
CA LEU A 518 -26.59 -22.96 6.22
C LEU A 518 -27.53 -23.14 7.41
N ASP A 519 -28.83 -23.28 7.15
CA ASP A 519 -29.87 -23.56 8.16
C ASP A 519 -29.74 -24.96 8.79
N ASN A 520 -28.96 -25.86 8.17
CA ASN A 520 -28.59 -27.14 8.79
C ASN A 520 -27.42 -27.02 9.77
N VAL A 521 -26.67 -25.91 9.71
CA VAL A 521 -25.47 -25.68 10.53
C VAL A 521 -25.82 -24.89 11.79
N ALA A 522 -26.69 -23.88 11.66
CA ALA A 522 -27.10 -22.99 12.74
C ALA A 522 -28.58 -22.59 12.63
N LYS A 523 -29.19 -22.14 13.73
CA LYS A 523 -30.58 -21.70 13.78
C LYS A 523 -30.81 -20.49 12.86
N ALA A 524 -31.93 -20.51 12.15
CA ALA A 524 -32.26 -19.54 11.11
C ALA A 524 -32.31 -18.08 11.61
N GLU A 525 -32.75 -17.86 12.86
CA GLU A 525 -32.86 -16.56 13.50
C GLU A 525 -31.53 -16.02 14.05
N SER A 526 -30.47 -16.82 14.08
CA SER A 526 -29.18 -16.44 14.68
C SER A 526 -28.54 -15.29 13.91
N PRO A 527 -28.10 -14.21 14.60
CA PRO A 527 -27.42 -13.10 13.95
C PRO A 527 -26.00 -13.50 13.53
N ILE A 528 -25.54 -12.90 12.43
CA ILE A 528 -24.23 -13.13 11.85
C ILE A 528 -23.20 -12.17 12.47
N SER A 529 -22.05 -12.73 12.84
CA SER A 529 -20.83 -11.97 13.12
C SER A 529 -19.73 -12.39 12.16
N VAL A 530 -18.81 -11.48 11.87
CA VAL A 530 -17.74 -11.66 10.90
C VAL A 530 -16.41 -11.32 11.53
N GLU A 531 -15.42 -12.18 11.34
CA GLU A 531 -14.03 -11.90 11.67
C GLU A 531 -13.22 -11.77 10.39
N VAL A 532 -12.47 -10.68 10.27
CA VAL A 532 -11.62 -10.36 9.12
C VAL A 532 -10.18 -10.39 9.59
N VAL A 533 -9.35 -11.21 8.95
CA VAL A 533 -7.92 -11.36 9.24
C VAL A 533 -7.15 -11.35 7.94
N THR A 534 -6.11 -10.52 7.84
CA THR A 534 -5.24 -10.48 6.66
C THR A 534 -4.12 -11.50 6.81
N ALA A 535 -4.13 -12.58 6.03
CA ALA A 535 -3.10 -13.62 6.07
C ALA A 535 -1.79 -13.15 5.43
N LEU A 536 -1.86 -12.25 4.43
CA LEU A 536 -0.72 -11.63 3.80
C LEU A 536 -0.71 -10.10 4.00
N PRO A 537 0.48 -9.45 4.04
CA PRO A 537 0.56 -8.01 4.16
C PRO A 537 0.02 -7.31 2.91
N PRO A 538 -0.69 -6.17 3.06
CA PRO A 538 -1.02 -5.32 1.93
C PRO A 538 0.24 -4.84 1.22
N VAL A 539 0.20 -4.80 -0.11
CA VAL A 539 1.30 -4.35 -0.95
C VAL A 539 0.79 -3.24 -1.85
N ILE A 540 1.58 -2.19 -1.98
CA ILE A 540 1.39 -1.18 -3.01
C ILE A 540 2.25 -1.61 -4.19
N GLU A 541 1.58 -1.86 -5.32
CA GLU A 541 2.19 -2.30 -6.57
C GLU A 541 1.84 -1.37 -7.72
N ARG A 542 2.54 -1.52 -8.84
CA ARG A 542 2.38 -0.63 -10.00
C ARG A 542 1.42 -1.22 -11.02
N GLN A 543 0.41 -0.44 -11.41
CA GLN A 543 -0.42 -0.73 -12.58
C GLN A 543 0.01 0.16 -13.77
N GLY A 544 0.58 -0.44 -14.82
CA GLY A 544 0.95 0.32 -16.03
C GLY A 544 1.99 1.43 -15.76
N SER A 545 1.81 2.64 -16.28
CA SER A 545 2.80 3.74 -16.17
C SER A 545 2.39 4.91 -15.27
N ALA A 546 1.18 4.91 -14.72
CA ALA A 546 0.60 6.12 -14.10
C ALA A 546 0.02 5.91 -12.69
N PHE A 547 -0.52 4.74 -12.37
CA PHE A 547 -1.22 4.50 -11.10
C PHE A 547 -0.55 3.37 -10.30
N ALA A 548 -0.72 3.45 -8.99
CA ALA A 548 -0.37 2.39 -8.07
C ALA A 548 -1.65 1.86 -7.45
N ASP A 549 -1.70 0.54 -7.26
CA ASP A 549 -2.81 -0.11 -6.59
C ASP A 549 -2.31 -0.54 -5.21
N VAL A 550 -3.18 -0.42 -4.20
CA VAL A 550 -3.05 -1.25 -3.01
C VAL A 550 -3.70 -2.59 -3.33
N VAL A 551 -2.98 -3.66 -3.08
CA VAL A 551 -3.46 -5.01 -3.17
C VAL A 551 -3.38 -5.66 -1.80
N VAL A 552 -4.47 -6.29 -1.39
CA VAL A 552 -4.57 -7.07 -0.16
C VAL A 552 -4.80 -8.51 -0.59
N PRO A 553 -3.73 -9.32 -0.72
CA PRO A 553 -3.81 -10.57 -1.49
C PRO A 553 -4.60 -11.68 -0.83
N ASP A 554 -4.67 -11.71 0.51
CA ASP A 554 -5.39 -12.75 1.22
C ASP A 554 -5.99 -12.20 2.50
N VAL A 555 -7.28 -11.89 2.43
CA VAL A 555 -8.12 -11.53 3.55
C VAL A 555 -9.02 -12.71 3.88
N CYS A 556 -8.70 -13.40 4.96
CA CYS A 556 -9.54 -14.44 5.50
C CYS A 556 -10.75 -13.81 6.21
N VAL A 557 -11.95 -14.08 5.70
CA VAL A 557 -13.22 -13.63 6.27
C VAL A 557 -13.99 -14.83 6.80
N LYS A 558 -14.14 -14.89 8.12
CA LYS A 558 -14.81 -15.98 8.83
C LYS A 558 -16.20 -15.56 9.25
N PHE A 559 -17.20 -16.34 8.87
CA PHE A 559 -18.60 -16.09 9.20
C PHE A 559 -19.04 -16.98 10.36
N PHE A 560 -19.69 -16.38 11.36
CA PHE A 560 -20.20 -17.08 12.53
C PHE A 560 -21.67 -16.75 12.76
N ALA A 561 -22.45 -17.75 13.16
CA ALA A 561 -23.75 -17.55 13.77
C ALA A 561 -23.59 -17.44 15.29
N ARG A 562 -24.18 -16.40 15.89
CA ARG A 562 -24.14 -16.23 17.34
C ARG A 562 -25.34 -16.92 17.98
N GLU A 563 -25.10 -18.00 18.70
CA GLU A 563 -26.11 -18.79 19.40
C GLU A 563 -25.88 -18.78 20.90
N GLU A 564 -26.82 -18.23 21.68
CA GLU A 564 -26.76 -18.26 23.16
C GLU A 564 -25.43 -17.71 23.74
N GLY A 565 -24.76 -16.81 22.99
CA GLY A 565 -23.46 -16.23 23.37
C GLY A 565 -22.23 -17.04 22.92
N GLN A 566 -22.41 -18.09 22.12
CA GLN A 566 -21.34 -18.86 21.47
C GLN A 566 -21.33 -18.62 19.96
N ASP A 567 -20.15 -18.67 19.37
CA ASP A 567 -19.96 -18.59 17.92
C ASP A 567 -19.97 -19.99 17.31
N VAL A 568 -20.89 -20.21 16.38
CA VAL A 568 -20.91 -21.39 15.51
C VAL A 568 -20.34 -20.97 14.16
N ARG A 569 -19.18 -21.51 13.77
CA ARG A 569 -18.54 -21.22 12.48
C ARG A 569 -19.40 -21.75 11.34
N LEU A 570 -19.71 -20.89 10.37
CA LEU A 570 -20.53 -21.23 9.21
C LEU A 570 -19.65 -21.62 8.01
N PHE A 571 -18.79 -20.70 7.58
CA PHE A 571 -17.85 -20.88 6.48
C PHE A 571 -16.77 -19.79 6.54
N GLU A 572 -15.72 -19.97 5.74
CA GLU A 572 -14.61 -19.04 5.61
C GLU A 572 -14.39 -18.71 4.14
N LEU A 573 -14.00 -17.47 3.87
CA LEU A 573 -13.64 -16.97 2.55
C LEU A 573 -12.20 -16.46 2.59
N SER A 574 -11.48 -16.59 1.48
CA SER A 574 -10.33 -15.77 1.16
C SER A 574 -10.77 -14.70 0.17
N LEU A 575 -10.41 -13.45 0.44
CA LEU A 575 -10.61 -12.34 -0.49
C LEU A 575 -9.26 -11.81 -0.94
N PHE A 576 -9.09 -11.69 -2.25
CA PHE A 576 -8.05 -10.89 -2.86
C PHE A 576 -8.67 -9.55 -3.27
N ALA A 577 -8.17 -8.46 -2.68
CA ALA A 577 -8.72 -7.12 -2.92
C ALA A 577 -7.72 -6.23 -3.64
N ARG A 578 -8.17 -5.42 -4.59
CA ARG A 578 -7.36 -4.44 -5.30
C ARG A 578 -8.07 -3.10 -5.35
N ALA A 579 -7.38 -2.01 -5.09
CA ALA A 579 -7.93 -0.67 -5.27
C ALA A 579 -6.86 0.33 -5.72
N PRO A 580 -7.20 1.28 -6.61
CA PRO A 580 -6.27 2.33 -6.99
C PRO A 580 -6.00 3.24 -5.79
N VAL A 581 -4.77 3.73 -5.69
CA VAL A 581 -4.31 4.58 -4.59
C VAL A 581 -3.82 5.93 -5.08
N ASP A 582 -4.38 6.98 -4.47
CA ASP A 582 -3.89 8.34 -4.57
C ASP A 582 -3.21 8.77 -3.27
N LEU A 583 -2.03 9.38 -3.40
CA LEU A 583 -1.30 9.94 -2.27
C LEU A 583 -1.42 11.47 -2.27
N ALA A 584 -1.79 12.02 -1.12
CA ALA A 584 -1.82 13.46 -0.87
C ALA A 584 -1.07 13.79 0.41
N ILE A 585 -0.42 14.95 0.48
CA ILE A 585 0.17 15.44 1.74
C ILE A 585 -0.61 16.68 2.17
N LEU A 586 -1.45 16.52 3.20
CA LEU A 586 -2.31 17.57 3.73
C LEU A 586 -1.99 17.76 5.21
N ASN A 587 -1.80 19.01 5.63
CA ASN A 587 -1.59 19.37 7.04
C ASN A 587 -0.46 18.58 7.73
N ASP A 588 0.67 18.41 7.05
CA ASP A 588 1.81 17.63 7.56
C ASP A 588 1.51 16.13 7.73
N GLU A 589 0.51 15.58 7.04
CA GLU A 589 0.21 14.14 7.03
C GLU A 589 0.18 13.61 5.60
N ILE A 590 0.85 12.47 5.37
CA ILE A 590 0.63 11.68 4.16
C ILE A 590 -0.73 10.99 4.33
N ASN A 591 -1.66 11.35 3.47
CA ASN A 591 -2.97 10.74 3.32
C ASN A 591 -2.92 9.81 2.12
N VAL A 592 -3.38 8.59 2.32
CA VAL A 592 -3.61 7.62 1.25
C VAL A 592 -5.13 7.58 1.04
N ALA A 593 -5.57 8.08 -0.11
CA ALA A 593 -6.94 7.90 -0.57
C ALA A 593 -6.97 6.60 -1.38
N VAL A 594 -7.81 5.68 -0.95
CA VAL A 594 -8.04 4.43 -1.65
C VAL A 594 -9.34 4.57 -2.43
N GLY A 595 -9.29 4.25 -3.72
CA GLY A 595 -10.47 4.25 -4.58
C GLY A 595 -11.37 3.05 -4.30
N GLU A 596 -12.20 2.72 -5.29
CA GLU A 596 -13.11 1.57 -5.20
C GLU A 596 -12.31 0.27 -5.20
N PHE A 597 -12.73 -0.67 -4.35
CA PHE A 597 -12.14 -1.99 -4.28
C PHE A 597 -12.80 -2.93 -5.29
N ASP A 598 -11.96 -3.67 -5.98
CA ASP A 598 -12.30 -4.87 -6.73
C ASP A 598 -11.93 -6.09 -5.88
N PHE A 599 -12.76 -7.14 -5.91
CA PHE A 599 -12.61 -8.33 -5.08
C PHE A 599 -12.72 -9.60 -5.90
N ASP A 600 -11.76 -10.50 -5.68
CA ASP A 600 -11.91 -11.91 -5.98
C ASP A 600 -12.12 -12.65 -4.64
N ALA A 601 -13.30 -13.26 -4.47
CA ALA A 601 -13.68 -14.04 -3.31
C ALA A 601 -13.69 -15.54 -3.65
N ASP A 602 -13.07 -16.34 -2.79
CA ASP A 602 -13.02 -17.79 -2.94
C ASP A 602 -13.26 -18.49 -1.59
N PRO A 603 -14.06 -19.58 -1.55
CA PRO A 603 -14.27 -20.34 -0.33
C PRO A 603 -12.99 -20.99 0.18
N TYR A 604 -12.74 -20.84 1.48
CA TYR A 604 -11.59 -21.41 2.16
C TYR A 604 -11.99 -22.69 2.91
N GLY A 605 -11.32 -23.81 2.60
CA GLY A 605 -11.57 -25.10 3.23
C GLY A 605 -12.87 -25.76 2.77
N GLU A 606 -13.56 -26.47 3.67
CA GLU A 606 -14.82 -27.14 3.36
C GLU A 606 -15.97 -26.12 3.25
N ALA A 607 -16.38 -25.85 2.02
CA ALA A 607 -17.52 -24.98 1.73
C ALA A 607 -18.86 -25.70 1.95
N PRO A 608 -19.90 -25.00 2.44
CA PRO A 608 -21.26 -25.51 2.46
C PRO A 608 -21.75 -25.92 1.07
N LYS A 609 -22.59 -26.96 1.01
CA LYS A 609 -23.15 -27.44 -0.26
C LYS A 609 -24.04 -26.35 -0.90
N GLY A 610 -23.77 -26.02 -2.17
CA GLY A 610 -24.54 -24.99 -2.89
C GLY A 610 -24.07 -23.56 -2.64
N MET A 611 -22.88 -23.38 -2.04
CA MET A 611 -22.21 -22.09 -1.98
C MET A 611 -21.95 -21.54 -3.39
N LEU A 612 -22.12 -20.22 -3.56
CA LEU A 612 -21.77 -19.52 -4.80
C LEU A 612 -20.25 -19.49 -4.99
N TYR A 613 -19.79 -19.36 -6.23
CA TYR A 613 -18.37 -19.28 -6.60
C TYR A 613 -18.15 -18.32 -7.76
N GLY A 614 -16.91 -17.86 -7.92
CA GLY A 614 -16.53 -16.94 -9.00
C GLY A 614 -17.30 -15.63 -8.94
N GLU A 615 -17.64 -15.08 -10.10
CA GLU A 615 -18.27 -13.75 -10.22
C GLU A 615 -19.54 -13.59 -9.37
N GLU A 616 -20.36 -14.65 -9.21
CA GLU A 616 -21.57 -14.61 -8.39
C GLU A 616 -21.26 -14.41 -6.90
N LEU A 617 -20.18 -15.02 -6.42
CA LEU A 617 -19.70 -14.81 -5.04
C LEU A 617 -19.05 -13.43 -4.91
N ASP A 618 -18.28 -13.00 -5.91
CA ASP A 618 -17.60 -11.70 -5.92
C ASP A 618 -18.60 -10.54 -5.79
N GLU A 619 -19.66 -10.55 -6.60
CA GLU A 619 -20.73 -9.54 -6.56
C GLU A 619 -21.47 -9.54 -5.21
N LEU A 620 -21.73 -10.72 -4.66
CA LEU A 620 -22.37 -10.85 -3.35
C LEU A 620 -21.50 -10.24 -2.24
N ILE A 621 -20.21 -10.59 -2.21
CA ILE A 621 -19.29 -10.11 -1.18
C ILE A 621 -19.05 -8.62 -1.31
N LEU A 622 -18.91 -8.11 -2.54
CA LEU A 622 -18.81 -6.66 -2.78
C LEU A 622 -20.00 -5.93 -2.16
N GLY A 623 -21.23 -6.37 -2.42
CA GLY A 623 -22.43 -5.74 -1.85
C GLY A 623 -22.54 -5.83 -0.33
N LEU A 624 -22.02 -6.90 0.29
CA LEU A 624 -22.01 -7.07 1.74
C LEU A 624 -20.93 -6.22 2.44
N VAL A 625 -19.76 -6.08 1.82
CA VAL A 625 -18.58 -5.48 2.43
C VAL A 625 -18.49 -3.98 2.14
N GLU A 626 -18.99 -3.51 0.99
CA GLU A 626 -18.96 -2.09 0.58
C GLU A 626 -19.36 -1.08 1.68
N PRO A 627 -20.46 -1.27 2.45
CA PRO A 627 -20.85 -0.32 3.51
C PRO A 627 -19.84 -0.21 4.65
N TYR A 628 -18.97 -1.21 4.80
CA TYR A 628 -17.95 -1.27 5.84
C TYR A 628 -16.58 -0.76 5.34
N LEU A 629 -16.36 -0.70 4.03
CA LEU A 629 -15.12 -0.25 3.41
C LEU A 629 -14.92 1.26 3.50
N GLU A 630 -15.98 2.07 3.57
CA GLU A 630 -15.88 3.53 3.66
C GLU A 630 -14.92 3.99 4.78
N ARG A 631 -14.85 3.25 5.89
CA ARG A 631 -13.95 3.56 7.03
C ARG A 631 -12.47 3.30 6.75
N TYR A 632 -12.18 2.52 5.71
CA TYR A 632 -10.83 2.11 5.30
C TYR A 632 -10.36 2.82 4.01
N THR A 633 -11.19 3.70 3.43
CA THR A 633 -10.86 4.47 2.22
C THR A 633 -9.92 5.67 2.47
N GLU A 634 -9.79 6.12 3.72
CA GLU A 634 -8.87 7.20 4.11
C GLU A 634 -7.86 6.73 5.16
N PHE A 635 -6.60 6.51 4.75
CA PHE A 635 -5.51 6.31 5.71
C PHE A 635 -4.96 7.67 6.15
N LYS A 636 -5.22 8.02 7.42
CA LYS A 636 -4.62 9.18 8.11
C LYS A 636 -3.54 8.68 9.06
N GLY A 637 -2.44 9.43 9.20
CA GLY A 637 -1.56 9.25 10.36
C GLY A 637 -0.06 9.13 10.10
N LEU A 638 0.42 9.19 8.84
CA LEU A 638 1.87 9.31 8.61
C LEU A 638 2.25 10.78 8.64
N THR A 639 2.43 11.32 9.85
CA THR A 639 2.85 12.71 10.04
C THR A 639 4.21 12.93 9.38
N VAL A 640 4.24 13.70 8.30
CA VAL A 640 5.45 14.28 7.73
C VAL A 640 5.90 15.33 8.72
N PRO A 641 7.05 15.18 9.39
CA PRO A 641 7.29 16.06 10.50
C PRO A 641 7.66 17.46 10.00
N SER A 642 7.08 18.49 10.63
CA SER A 642 7.19 19.87 10.19
C SER A 642 8.66 20.30 10.00
N PHE A 643 8.97 20.87 8.84
CA PHE A 643 10.32 21.34 8.55
C PHE A 643 10.47 22.77 9.08
N LEU A 644 11.35 22.99 10.07
CA LEU A 644 11.64 24.31 10.64
C LEU A 644 10.40 25.09 11.15
N GLY A 645 9.34 24.38 11.55
CA GLY A 645 8.07 24.99 11.99
C GLY A 645 7.15 25.46 10.86
N TYR A 646 7.42 25.05 9.62
CA TYR A 646 6.58 25.29 8.45
C TYR A 646 5.71 24.07 8.16
N ARG A 647 4.49 24.34 7.71
CA ARG A 647 3.56 23.30 7.27
C ARG A 647 3.65 23.05 5.77
N LEU A 648 3.48 21.79 5.41
CA LEU A 648 3.43 21.31 4.04
C LEU A 648 1.98 21.19 3.58
N ASN A 649 1.69 21.80 2.44
CA ASN A 649 0.48 21.52 1.69
C ASN A 649 0.88 21.20 0.25
N ALA A 650 0.78 19.92 -0.14
CA ALA A 650 1.09 19.45 -1.47
C ALA A 650 -0.19 19.09 -2.22
N LEU A 651 -0.35 19.69 -3.41
CA LEU A 651 -1.42 19.38 -4.33
C LEU A 651 -0.90 18.28 -5.26
N GLU A 652 -1.41 17.06 -5.02
CA GLU A 652 -1.25 15.84 -5.82
C GLU A 652 0.16 15.23 -5.89
N ALA A 653 0.26 13.93 -5.58
CA ALA A 653 1.45 13.14 -5.83
C ALA A 653 1.40 12.48 -7.21
N THR A 654 2.56 12.29 -7.83
CA THR A 654 2.72 11.59 -9.11
C THR A 654 3.70 10.45 -8.92
N TYR A 655 3.38 9.27 -9.45
CA TYR A 655 4.30 8.14 -9.40
C TYR A 655 5.29 8.18 -10.56
N LYS A 656 6.59 8.12 -10.28
CA LYS A 656 7.66 8.07 -11.28
C LYS A 656 8.92 7.41 -10.74
N SER A 657 9.50 6.49 -11.53
CA SER A 657 10.80 5.86 -11.26
C SER A 657 10.92 5.15 -9.91
N GLY A 658 9.84 4.54 -9.42
CA GLY A 658 9.82 3.89 -8.10
C GLY A 658 9.52 4.83 -6.93
N TYR A 659 9.13 6.07 -7.21
CA TYR A 659 8.84 7.10 -6.21
C TYR A 659 7.47 7.73 -6.42
N PHE A 660 6.76 8.00 -5.33
CA PHE A 660 5.67 8.95 -5.30
C PHE A 660 6.21 10.34 -5.00
N LYS A 661 6.08 11.23 -5.97
CA LYS A 661 6.59 12.60 -5.95
C LYS A 661 5.45 13.59 -5.75
N ALA A 662 5.50 14.36 -4.68
CA ALA A 662 4.56 15.44 -4.39
C ALA A 662 5.28 16.80 -4.39
N ASN A 663 4.64 17.82 -4.95
CA ASN A 663 5.13 19.20 -4.90
C ASN A 663 4.24 20.01 -3.97
N GLY A 664 4.86 20.74 -3.04
CA GLY A 664 4.16 21.52 -2.04
C GLY A 664 4.56 22.98 -2.03
N LYS A 665 3.73 23.77 -1.35
CA LYS A 665 4.07 25.11 -0.88
C LYS A 665 4.30 25.07 0.62
N LEU A 666 5.25 25.88 1.08
CA LEU A 666 5.54 26.06 2.50
C LEU A 666 4.84 27.32 3.01
N TYR A 667 4.20 27.20 4.18
CA TYR A 667 3.49 28.32 4.81
C TYR A 667 4.05 28.58 6.21
N THR A 668 4.24 29.86 6.55
CA THR A 668 4.61 30.29 7.89
C THR A 668 3.44 30.08 8.84
N CYS A 669 3.68 29.41 9.97
CA CYS A 669 2.69 29.28 11.03
C CYS A 669 2.55 30.61 11.79
N THR A 670 1.77 31.57 11.28
CA THR A 670 1.41 32.77 12.04
C THR A 670 0.38 32.40 13.10
N LYS A 671 0.73 32.66 14.38
CA LYS A 671 -0.08 32.45 15.61
C LYS A 671 -1.58 32.23 15.36
N ASN A 672 -2.08 31.09 15.86
CA ASN A 672 -3.46 30.57 15.85
C ASN A 672 -3.74 29.54 14.74
N CYS A 673 -3.18 28.34 14.90
CA CYS A 673 -3.69 27.13 14.27
C CYS A 673 -3.92 26.08 15.37
N ASN A 674 -4.97 26.30 16.16
CA ASN A 674 -5.66 25.23 16.89
C ASN A 674 -6.88 24.83 16.07
#